data_AF-A0A1E4UTB6-F1
#
_entry.id   AF-A0A1E4UTB6-F1
#
_cell.length_a   1.000
_cell.length_b   1.000
_cell.length_c   1.000
_cell.angle_alpha   90.00
_cell.angle_beta   90.00
_cell.angle_gamma   90.00
#
_symmetry.space_group_name_H-M   'P 1'
#
loop_
_entity.id
_entity.type
_entity.pdbx_description
1 polymer ?
#
loop_
_entity_poly.entity_id
_entity_poly.type
_entity_poly.pdbx_seq_one_letter_code
_entity_poly.pdbx_strand_id
1 'polypeptide(L)'
;MHITSRMRGLLVAPAKAGFSLAGVLLAAQAQGVEFSFADNEISGSIDTTLSYGQLWRVQGQDARNNDINSNDGNRNFDTGLVSEVFKITSDMEVTYQNYGAFVRGTAFYDTQIMDRRNDYRSANDPAQPSQNTPNDNRFTYDTRHTAGRDAQILDAYVYGNWDIGDTPLTGRLGRQVFNWGEGLFYRGGVNTTNPVDAAKFRLPGAEVKEVLVPVEALSFNIGLSDNLSLETFYQFNWKETAIDPAGTFFSETDLFAEGGNTAYTTMAALGAAAFRTNYAGLSGLGAGGLTGSDYLDSNGVFKVASIGSDLNAKNDGQFGVALRYIAEQLNATEFGFYVVNYHAKEPSIYADLDGFSGLNLDTITNAASAGAISDYASLLAAASVNAPDARDLLGLVNGAATVDTANRITARREYAEDIRMYGFSFNTTVGEASVFGELAYRPNLPIGIATTNDLLGDLLTQAPALASGQVTNIGGQQVQLGDAIHNYERVEAFNTSLGTLYNFGPALSFDSLFGVAELGSEHVRGSDLQYQSRNGTRYYSSRANNSYINGYDRDDQINKNAYGYTLVLSGTWNDVYAGVNLSPFAVFKHDFKGNSHQTGNFIEGRKAHTLGLRASYLNSLEAELQYTAFYGAGQNNASRDRDNLGVNVKYSF
;
A
#
# COMPACT_ATOMS: atom_id res chain seq x y z
N MET A 1 14.32 -2.66 -40.47
CA MET A 1 13.51 -1.53 -40.95
C MET A 1 12.32 -2.09 -41.71
N HIS A 2 11.20 -2.28 -41.01
CA HIS A 2 9.84 -2.42 -41.54
C HIS A 2 8.93 -2.46 -40.31
N ILE A 3 8.41 -1.29 -39.92
CA ILE A 3 7.39 -1.17 -38.88
C ILE A 3 6.05 -1.13 -39.62
N THR A 4 5.28 -2.20 -39.53
CA THR A 4 3.89 -2.23 -40.01
C THR A 4 3.01 -1.54 -38.99
N SER A 5 2.55 -0.33 -39.31
CA SER A 5 1.53 0.36 -38.52
C SER A 5 0.16 -0.24 -38.79
N ARG A 6 -0.54 -0.62 -37.72
CA ARG A 6 -1.99 -0.79 -37.71
C ARG A 6 -2.55 -0.06 -36.49
N MET A 7 -2.47 1.27 -36.51
CA MET A 7 -3.35 2.10 -35.70
C MET A 7 -4.69 2.22 -36.45
N ARG A 8 -5.70 1.48 -36.00
CA ARG A 8 -7.11 1.74 -36.33
C ARG A 8 -7.87 1.88 -35.02
N GLY A 9 -8.39 3.08 -34.74
CA GLY A 9 -9.54 3.26 -33.84
C GLY A 9 -9.36 4.12 -32.58
N LEU A 10 -8.63 5.25 -32.60
CA LEU A 10 -8.55 6.19 -31.46
C LEU A 10 -9.48 7.43 -31.59
N LEU A 11 -10.37 7.45 -32.58
CA LEU A 11 -11.09 8.68 -32.99
C LEU A 11 -12.44 8.95 -32.29
N VAL A 12 -12.83 8.20 -31.25
CA VAL A 12 -14.17 8.36 -30.62
C VAL A 12 -14.14 8.57 -29.10
N ALA A 13 -12.97 8.45 -28.45
CA ALA A 13 -12.83 8.65 -27.01
C ALA A 13 -13.09 10.10 -26.51
N PRO A 14 -12.66 11.19 -27.21
CA PRO A 14 -12.80 12.55 -26.65
C PRO A 14 -14.24 13.10 -26.72
N ALA A 15 -15.10 12.54 -27.58
CA ALA A 15 -16.46 13.04 -27.75
C ALA A 15 -17.35 12.72 -26.54
N LYS A 16 -17.19 11.55 -25.90
CA LYS A 16 -18.01 11.16 -24.74
C LYS A 16 -17.62 11.89 -23.46
N ALA A 17 -16.33 12.16 -23.24
CA ALA A 17 -15.85 13.00 -22.14
C ALA A 17 -16.37 14.45 -22.26
N GLY A 18 -16.52 14.96 -23.50
CA GLY A 18 -17.12 16.28 -23.74
C GLY A 18 -18.60 16.39 -23.36
N PHE A 19 -19.37 15.30 -23.47
CA PHE A 19 -20.79 15.29 -23.08
C PHE A 19 -21.01 15.17 -21.57
N SER A 20 -20.11 14.52 -20.82
CA SER A 20 -20.15 14.53 -19.35
C SER A 20 -19.67 15.86 -18.76
N LEU A 21 -18.68 16.52 -19.38
CA LEU A 21 -18.27 17.90 -19.04
C LEU A 21 -19.45 18.88 -19.11
N ALA A 22 -20.30 18.77 -20.14
CA ALA A 22 -21.47 19.62 -20.30
C ALA A 22 -22.53 19.40 -19.21
N GLY A 23 -22.66 18.18 -18.68
CA GLY A 23 -23.59 17.86 -17.59
C GLY A 23 -23.19 18.48 -16.25
N VAL A 24 -21.89 18.50 -15.94
CA VAL A 24 -21.35 19.17 -14.73
C VAL A 24 -21.48 20.69 -14.85
N LEU A 25 -21.22 21.26 -16.03
CA LEU A 25 -21.34 22.71 -16.28
C LEU A 25 -22.80 23.23 -16.26
N LEU A 26 -23.79 22.35 -16.43
CA LEU A 26 -25.22 22.69 -16.38
C LEU A 26 -25.86 22.51 -15.00
N ALA A 27 -25.13 21.93 -14.05
CA ALA A 27 -25.58 21.74 -12.67
C ALA A 27 -25.23 22.95 -11.79
N ALA A 28 -26.08 23.97 -11.91
CA ALA A 28 -26.35 25.02 -10.92
C ALA A 28 -25.26 26.07 -10.63
N GLN A 29 -25.74 27.31 -10.47
CA GLN A 29 -25.15 28.35 -9.64
C GLN A 29 -25.12 27.86 -8.18
N ALA A 30 -24.27 26.89 -7.88
CA ALA A 30 -23.96 26.56 -6.50
C ALA A 30 -22.92 27.59 -6.05
N GLN A 31 -23.25 28.38 -5.04
CA GLN A 31 -22.32 29.27 -4.36
C GLN A 31 -22.07 28.68 -2.98
N GLY A 32 -20.83 28.74 -2.50
CA GLY A 32 -20.48 28.43 -1.12
C GLY A 32 -21.40 29.20 -0.18
N VAL A 33 -21.87 28.49 0.85
CA VAL A 33 -22.86 29.03 1.77
C VAL A 33 -22.12 29.56 2.98
N GLU A 34 -21.89 30.87 2.99
CA GLU A 34 -21.56 31.59 4.21
C GLU A 34 -22.85 31.93 4.95
N PHE A 35 -22.89 31.64 6.25
CA PHE A 35 -24.01 32.02 7.10
C PHE A 35 -23.52 32.69 8.37
N SER A 36 -24.28 33.68 8.82
CA SER A 36 -24.04 34.39 10.06
C SER A 36 -25.36 34.65 10.78
N PHE A 37 -25.42 34.34 12.07
CA PHE A 37 -26.60 34.55 12.91
C PHE A 37 -26.17 35.10 14.28
N ALA A 38 -27.13 35.61 15.05
CA ALA A 38 -26.91 36.20 16.37
C ALA A 38 -25.84 37.31 16.37
N ASP A 39 -26.08 38.38 15.60
CA ASP A 39 -25.18 39.55 15.52
C ASP A 39 -23.71 39.21 15.16
N ASN A 40 -23.49 38.21 14.31
CA ASN A 40 -22.18 37.65 13.92
C ASN A 40 -21.42 36.90 15.03
N GLU A 41 -22.09 36.51 16.11
CA GLU A 41 -21.47 35.64 17.12
C GLU A 41 -21.32 34.19 16.63
N ILE A 42 -22.20 33.75 15.74
CA ILE A 42 -22.10 32.47 15.04
C ILE A 42 -21.87 32.74 13.57
N SER A 43 -20.74 32.30 13.04
CA SER A 43 -20.43 32.29 11.62
C SER A 43 -20.04 30.89 11.16
N GLY A 44 -20.29 30.58 9.91
CA GLY A 44 -19.84 29.34 9.31
C GLY A 44 -19.77 29.40 7.80
N SER A 45 -19.02 28.46 7.24
CA SER A 45 -18.90 28.25 5.80
C SER A 45 -19.14 26.79 5.46
N ILE A 46 -19.66 26.56 4.26
CA ILE A 46 -19.68 25.25 3.63
C ILE A 46 -19.07 25.40 2.24
N ASP A 47 -17.95 24.73 2.03
CA ASP A 47 -17.23 24.66 0.77
C ASP A 47 -17.42 23.27 0.18
N THR A 48 -17.86 23.18 -1.07
CA THR A 48 -18.08 21.88 -1.73
C THR A 48 -17.30 21.78 -3.02
N THR A 49 -16.65 20.64 -3.22
CA THR A 49 -15.93 20.31 -4.45
C THR A 49 -16.56 19.09 -5.09
N LEU A 50 -17.00 19.24 -6.32
CA LEU A 50 -17.41 18.15 -7.20
C LEU A 50 -16.24 17.81 -8.14
N SER A 51 -16.02 16.52 -8.36
CA SER A 51 -14.98 16.05 -9.26
C SER A 51 -15.42 14.86 -10.10
N TYR A 52 -14.90 14.83 -11.31
CA TYR A 52 -15.05 13.74 -12.26
C TYR A 52 -13.69 13.42 -12.86
N GLY A 53 -13.30 12.15 -12.84
CA GLY A 53 -12.01 11.76 -13.40
C GLY A 53 -12.01 10.38 -14.02
N GLN A 54 -11.10 10.19 -14.96
CA GLN A 54 -10.87 8.94 -15.66
C GLN A 54 -9.38 8.59 -15.66
N LEU A 55 -9.08 7.30 -15.57
CA LEU A 55 -7.73 6.75 -15.72
C LEU A 55 -7.70 5.69 -16.81
N TRP A 56 -6.72 5.75 -17.68
CA TRP A 56 -6.54 4.84 -18.80
C TRP A 56 -5.18 4.15 -18.73
N ARG A 57 -5.16 2.82 -18.81
CA ARG A 57 -3.94 2.05 -19.10
C ARG A 57 -3.58 2.22 -20.57
N VAL A 58 -2.36 2.69 -20.86
CA VAL A 58 -1.90 2.96 -22.23
C VAL A 58 -0.77 2.04 -22.69
N GLN A 59 -0.30 1.15 -21.82
CA GLN A 59 0.71 0.14 -22.10
C GLN A 59 0.14 -1.27 -21.89
N GLY A 60 0.53 -2.21 -22.75
CA GLY A 60 0.14 -3.62 -22.61
C GLY A 60 0.80 -4.31 -21.41
N GLN A 61 0.26 -5.46 -21.02
CA GLN A 61 0.75 -6.27 -19.89
C GLN A 61 2.17 -6.81 -20.14
N ASP A 62 3.07 -6.71 -19.15
CA ASP A 62 4.33 -7.46 -19.16
C ASP A 62 4.04 -8.88 -18.68
N ALA A 63 4.24 -9.88 -19.55
CA ALA A 63 4.01 -11.29 -19.25
C ALA A 63 4.84 -11.82 -18.06
N ARG A 64 5.93 -11.12 -17.69
CA ARG A 64 6.76 -11.45 -16.52
C ARG A 64 6.24 -10.82 -15.21
N ASN A 65 5.19 -10.01 -15.27
CA ASN A 65 4.51 -9.43 -14.11
C ASN A 65 3.21 -10.20 -13.83
N ASN A 66 3.34 -11.48 -13.45
CA ASN A 66 2.23 -12.45 -13.49
C ASN A 66 2.28 -13.50 -12.36
N ASP A 67 2.85 -13.17 -11.19
CA ASP A 67 2.86 -14.08 -10.03
C ASP A 67 1.43 -14.33 -9.52
N ILE A 68 1.11 -15.57 -9.14
CA ILE A 68 -0.26 -15.99 -8.81
C ILE A 68 -0.91 -15.22 -7.65
N ASN A 69 -0.09 -14.62 -6.79
CA ASN A 69 -0.54 -13.85 -5.63
C ASN A 69 -0.34 -12.34 -5.80
N SER A 70 -0.10 -11.85 -7.02
CA SER A 70 -0.05 -10.41 -7.33
C SER A 70 -0.53 -10.04 -8.73
N ASN A 71 -1.10 -10.97 -9.48
CA ASN A 71 -1.41 -10.78 -10.89
C ASN A 71 -2.84 -10.32 -11.17
N ASP A 72 -3.75 -10.33 -10.19
CA ASP A 72 -5.15 -9.92 -10.44
C ASP A 72 -5.20 -8.47 -10.95
N GLY A 73 -4.41 -7.56 -10.36
CA GLY A 73 -4.31 -6.17 -10.80
C GLY A 73 -3.84 -6.03 -12.25
N ASN A 74 -3.00 -6.95 -12.74
CA ASN A 74 -2.57 -6.95 -14.14
C ASN A 74 -3.64 -7.54 -15.06
N ARG A 75 -4.18 -8.72 -14.69
CA ARG A 75 -5.11 -9.50 -15.50
C ARG A 75 -6.50 -8.87 -15.60
N ASN A 76 -6.90 -8.07 -14.63
CA ASN A 76 -8.18 -7.38 -14.63
C ASN A 76 -8.31 -6.28 -15.69
N PHE A 77 -7.19 -5.80 -16.27
CA PHE A 77 -7.19 -4.67 -17.18
C PHE A 77 -6.28 -4.91 -18.40
N ASP A 78 -6.86 -4.90 -19.60
CA ASP A 78 -6.10 -4.64 -20.84
C ASP A 78 -5.90 -3.12 -21.03
N THR A 79 -5.34 -2.70 -22.16
CA THR A 79 -5.29 -1.29 -22.57
C THR A 79 -6.70 -0.70 -22.67
N GLY A 80 -6.92 0.45 -22.03
CA GLY A 80 -8.25 1.04 -21.92
C GLY A 80 -8.52 1.70 -20.58
N LEU A 81 -9.80 1.98 -20.32
CA LEU A 81 -10.26 2.63 -19.10
C LEU A 81 -10.18 1.69 -17.91
N VAL A 82 -9.47 2.09 -16.86
CA VAL A 82 -9.27 1.31 -15.63
C VAL A 82 -10.02 1.87 -14.42
N SER A 83 -10.39 3.16 -14.46
CA SER A 83 -11.14 3.85 -13.40
C SER A 83 -11.94 5.02 -13.99
N GLU A 84 -13.18 5.20 -13.54
CA GLU A 84 -14.06 6.32 -13.92
C GLU A 84 -14.90 6.76 -12.71
N VAL A 85 -14.47 7.85 -12.08
CA VAL A 85 -14.89 8.27 -10.74
C VAL A 85 -15.73 9.54 -10.79
N PHE A 86 -16.84 9.52 -10.06
CA PHE A 86 -17.58 10.71 -9.62
C PHE A 86 -17.36 10.88 -8.12
N LYS A 87 -16.98 12.07 -7.67
CA LYS A 87 -16.69 12.33 -6.25
C LYS A 87 -17.19 13.70 -5.81
N ILE A 88 -17.66 13.76 -4.56
CA ILE A 88 -18.03 14.97 -3.85
C ILE A 88 -17.26 15.03 -2.52
N THR A 89 -16.68 16.18 -2.22
CA THR A 89 -16.04 16.47 -0.94
C THR A 89 -16.58 17.79 -0.42
N SER A 90 -16.98 17.84 0.86
CA SER A 90 -17.56 19.02 1.49
C SER A 90 -16.92 19.27 2.84
N ASP A 91 -16.51 20.52 3.04
CA ASP A 91 -15.91 21.05 4.26
C ASP A 91 -16.92 21.99 4.91
N MET A 92 -17.17 21.82 6.20
CA MET A 92 -18.04 22.68 6.99
C MET A 92 -17.30 23.16 8.22
N GLU A 93 -17.27 24.48 8.42
CA GLU A 93 -16.74 25.11 9.62
C GLU A 93 -17.82 25.96 10.28
N VAL A 94 -17.92 25.86 11.60
CA VAL A 94 -18.80 26.70 12.42
C VAL A 94 -18.01 27.23 13.59
N THR A 95 -18.04 28.54 13.79
CA THR A 95 -17.35 29.23 14.88
C THR A 95 -18.36 29.93 15.78
N TYR A 96 -18.13 29.85 17.10
CA TYR A 96 -18.85 30.60 18.10
C TYR A 96 -17.86 31.15 19.14
N GLN A 97 -17.70 32.48 19.17
CA GLN A 97 -16.73 33.16 20.03
C GLN A 97 -15.32 32.55 19.87
N ASN A 98 -14.78 31.95 20.94
CA ASN A 98 -13.46 31.35 20.97
C ASN A 98 -13.48 29.83 20.69
N TYR A 99 -14.60 29.27 20.25
CA TYR A 99 -14.78 27.86 19.92
C TYR A 99 -15.12 27.67 18.46
N GLY A 100 -14.82 26.50 17.91
CA GLY A 100 -15.31 26.10 16.61
C GLY A 100 -15.44 24.60 16.46
N ALA A 101 -16.12 24.20 15.38
CA ALA A 101 -16.30 22.83 14.96
C ALA A 101 -16.00 22.74 13.46
N PHE A 102 -15.26 21.72 13.07
CA PHE A 102 -14.91 21.43 11.68
C PHE A 102 -15.33 20.01 11.33
N VAL A 103 -15.94 19.85 10.16
CA VAL A 103 -16.31 18.54 9.60
C VAL A 103 -15.94 18.52 8.12
N ARG A 104 -15.26 17.46 7.69
CA ARG A 104 -15.01 17.15 6.28
C ARG A 104 -15.59 15.80 5.93
N GLY A 105 -16.46 15.78 4.92
CA GLY A 105 -17.03 14.56 4.36
C GLY A 105 -16.63 14.36 2.91
N THR A 106 -16.44 13.11 2.48
CA THR A 106 -16.24 12.76 1.08
C THR A 106 -17.05 11.53 0.71
N ALA A 107 -17.50 11.46 -0.54
CA ALA A 107 -18.11 10.28 -1.12
C ALA A 107 -17.73 10.15 -2.60
N PHE A 108 -17.51 8.93 -3.06
CA PHE A 108 -17.18 8.66 -4.46
C PHE A 108 -17.84 7.39 -5.01
N TYR A 109 -17.88 7.29 -6.33
CA TYR A 109 -18.37 6.13 -7.07
C TYR A 109 -17.56 5.94 -8.35
N ASP A 110 -16.89 4.79 -8.46
CA ASP A 110 -16.15 4.35 -9.66
C ASP A 110 -16.99 3.36 -10.48
N THR A 111 -17.50 3.83 -11.62
CA THR A 111 -18.36 3.02 -12.49
C THR A 111 -17.61 1.85 -13.15
N GLN A 112 -16.29 1.97 -13.29
CA GLN A 112 -15.47 0.95 -13.93
C GLN A 112 -15.22 -0.24 -13.00
N ILE A 113 -15.05 0.01 -11.70
CA ILE A 113 -14.98 -1.04 -10.67
C ILE A 113 -16.37 -1.59 -10.32
N MET A 114 -17.40 -0.72 -10.30
CA MET A 114 -18.73 -1.11 -9.80
C MET A 114 -19.62 -1.82 -10.82
N ASP A 115 -19.62 -1.36 -12.06
CA ASP A 115 -20.64 -1.72 -13.05
C ASP A 115 -20.10 -2.55 -14.22
N ARG A 116 -18.79 -2.53 -14.46
CA ARG A 116 -18.17 -3.32 -15.55
C ARG A 116 -17.68 -4.67 -15.09
N ARG A 117 -17.49 -5.54 -16.09
CA ARG A 117 -16.73 -6.79 -15.94
C ARG A 117 -15.26 -6.46 -16.19
N ASN A 118 -14.39 -7.15 -15.47
CA ASN A 118 -12.95 -7.07 -15.68
C ASN A 118 -12.49 -8.06 -16.78
N ASP A 119 -11.23 -7.95 -17.16
CA ASP A 119 -10.62 -8.74 -18.25
C ASP A 119 -9.94 -10.04 -17.77
N TYR A 120 -10.09 -10.43 -16.50
CA TYR A 120 -9.30 -11.50 -15.88
C TYR A 120 -9.33 -12.78 -16.71
N ARG A 121 -10.53 -13.24 -17.10
CA ARG A 121 -10.72 -14.49 -17.83
C ARG A 121 -10.03 -14.52 -19.20
N SER A 122 -9.95 -13.37 -19.89
CA SER A 122 -9.25 -13.27 -21.16
C SER A 122 -7.73 -13.22 -21.01
N ALA A 123 -7.24 -12.75 -19.86
CA ALA A 123 -5.82 -12.69 -19.53
C ALA A 123 -5.34 -13.88 -18.67
N ASN A 124 -6.20 -14.88 -18.43
CA ASN A 124 -5.93 -16.00 -17.52
C ASN A 124 -5.16 -17.14 -18.21
N ASP A 125 -3.93 -16.86 -18.63
CA ASP A 125 -3.00 -17.85 -19.20
C ASP A 125 -1.62 -17.77 -18.50
N PRO A 126 -1.19 -18.83 -17.79
CA PRO A 126 -1.91 -20.07 -17.51
C PRO A 126 -3.14 -19.85 -16.62
N ALA A 127 -4.11 -20.76 -16.72
CA ALA A 127 -5.34 -20.72 -15.94
C ALA A 127 -5.05 -20.85 -14.43
N GLN A 128 -5.45 -19.83 -13.69
CA GLN A 128 -5.29 -19.66 -12.25
C GLN A 128 -6.56 -19.03 -11.64
N PRO A 129 -6.81 -19.26 -10.33
CA PRO A 129 -7.89 -18.60 -9.60
C PRO A 129 -7.55 -17.13 -9.33
N SER A 130 -8.53 -16.24 -9.50
CA SER A 130 -8.48 -14.88 -8.92
C SER A 130 -8.91 -14.91 -7.45
N GLN A 131 -8.75 -13.78 -6.75
CA GLN A 131 -9.33 -13.59 -5.40
C GLN A 131 -10.87 -13.65 -5.36
N ASN A 132 -11.54 -13.60 -6.51
CA ASN A 132 -13.00 -13.73 -6.61
C ASN A 132 -13.47 -15.06 -7.24
N THR A 133 -12.59 -16.05 -7.34
CA THR A 133 -12.88 -17.38 -7.90
C THR A 133 -14.16 -17.97 -7.28
N PRO A 134 -15.10 -18.53 -8.08
CA PRO A 134 -15.05 -18.77 -9.54
C PRO A 134 -15.61 -17.60 -10.39
N ASN A 135 -15.91 -16.46 -9.78
CA ASN A 135 -16.50 -15.30 -10.44
C ASN A 135 -15.43 -14.31 -10.90
N ASP A 136 -14.40 -14.79 -11.59
CA ASP A 136 -13.19 -14.01 -11.90
C ASP A 136 -13.44 -12.77 -12.76
N ASN A 137 -14.58 -12.69 -13.44
CA ASN A 137 -14.94 -11.59 -14.33
C ASN A 137 -15.52 -10.35 -13.60
N ARG A 138 -15.37 -10.26 -12.29
CA ARG A 138 -15.77 -9.12 -11.44
C ARG A 138 -14.86 -9.02 -10.22
N PHE A 139 -14.73 -7.84 -9.65
CA PHE A 139 -14.01 -7.61 -8.39
C PHE A 139 -14.76 -8.25 -7.20
N THR A 140 -14.02 -8.54 -6.12
CA THR A 140 -14.58 -9.00 -4.84
C THR A 140 -15.50 -7.93 -4.23
N TYR A 141 -16.30 -8.31 -3.24
CA TYR A 141 -17.19 -7.36 -2.57
C TYR A 141 -16.39 -6.24 -1.89
N ASP A 142 -15.31 -6.58 -1.19
CA ASP A 142 -14.50 -5.61 -0.45
C ASP A 142 -13.76 -4.65 -1.40
N THR A 143 -13.17 -5.15 -2.50
CA THR A 143 -12.59 -4.28 -3.54
C THR A 143 -13.62 -3.29 -4.11
N ARG A 144 -14.85 -3.75 -4.35
CA ARG A 144 -15.95 -2.88 -4.83
C ARG A 144 -16.40 -1.88 -3.78
N HIS A 145 -16.34 -2.23 -2.50
CA HIS A 145 -16.65 -1.30 -1.43
C HIS A 145 -15.56 -0.22 -1.30
N THR A 146 -14.30 -0.60 -1.30
CA THR A 146 -13.23 0.32 -0.89
C THR A 146 -12.59 1.08 -2.04
N ALA A 147 -12.48 0.48 -3.22
CA ALA A 147 -12.02 1.18 -4.42
C ALA A 147 -13.16 1.56 -5.37
N GLY A 148 -14.34 0.95 -5.22
CA GLY A 148 -15.48 1.18 -6.11
C GLY A 148 -16.49 2.20 -5.60
N ARG A 149 -16.76 2.27 -4.29
CA ARG A 149 -17.71 3.25 -3.72
C ARG A 149 -17.62 3.37 -2.19
N ASP A 150 -17.24 4.55 -1.73
CA ASP A 150 -17.21 4.82 -0.29
C ASP A 150 -17.79 6.20 0.03
N ALA A 151 -18.26 6.36 1.26
CA ALA A 151 -18.72 7.62 1.83
C ALA A 151 -18.26 7.69 3.29
N GLN A 152 -17.44 8.69 3.63
CA GLN A 152 -16.85 8.79 4.95
C GLN A 152 -16.69 10.22 5.42
N ILE A 153 -16.71 10.37 6.74
CA ILE A 153 -16.25 11.58 7.43
C ILE A 153 -14.76 11.42 7.67
N LEU A 154 -13.99 12.31 7.04
CA LEU A 154 -12.54 12.40 7.19
C LEU A 154 -12.25 13.10 8.53
N ASP A 155 -12.24 14.43 8.53
CA ASP A 155 -12.01 15.25 9.72
C ASP A 155 -13.35 15.55 10.42
N ALA A 156 -13.33 15.51 11.75
CA ALA A 156 -14.46 15.89 12.59
C ALA A 156 -13.96 16.21 13.99
N TYR A 157 -13.76 17.49 14.27
CA TYR A 157 -13.22 17.93 15.56
C TYR A 157 -13.86 19.23 16.04
N VAL A 158 -13.82 19.42 17.34
CA VAL A 158 -14.08 20.70 17.99
C VAL A 158 -12.78 21.29 18.49
N TYR A 159 -12.70 22.61 18.53
CA TYR A 159 -11.53 23.31 19.04
C TYR A 159 -11.92 24.52 19.88
N GLY A 160 -11.01 24.92 20.75
CA GLY A 160 -11.11 26.13 21.55
C GLY A 160 -9.78 26.86 21.55
N ASN A 161 -9.86 28.18 21.57
CA ASN A 161 -8.74 29.10 21.67
C ASN A 161 -8.86 29.87 22.99
N TRP A 162 -7.78 29.98 23.73
CA TRP A 162 -7.72 30.69 25.01
C TRP A 162 -6.40 31.40 25.16
N ASP A 163 -6.37 32.45 25.96
CA ASP A 163 -5.13 33.09 26.41
C ASP A 163 -4.88 32.73 27.87
N ILE A 164 -3.76 32.05 28.14
CA ILE A 164 -3.30 31.77 29.51
C ILE A 164 -2.24 32.81 29.87
N GLY A 165 -2.66 33.90 30.50
CA GLY A 165 -1.80 35.07 30.66
C GLY A 165 -1.59 35.74 29.30
N ASP A 166 -0.34 35.87 28.88
CA ASP A 166 0.04 36.41 27.56
C ASP A 166 0.30 35.30 26.51
N THR A 167 0.03 34.05 26.86
CA THR A 167 0.34 32.88 26.02
C THR A 167 -0.92 32.33 25.36
N PRO A 168 -1.00 32.27 24.01
CA PRO A 168 -2.11 31.64 23.32
C PRO A 168 -2.04 30.11 23.46
N LEU A 169 -3.20 29.51 23.73
CA LEU A 169 -3.45 28.06 23.80
C LEU A 169 -4.59 27.69 22.86
N THR A 170 -4.34 26.71 22.00
CA THR A 170 -5.37 26.03 21.22
C THR A 170 -5.49 24.58 21.68
N GLY A 171 -6.72 24.12 21.90
CA GLY A 171 -7.01 22.71 22.14
C GLY A 171 -7.95 22.16 21.07
N ARG A 172 -7.72 20.93 20.60
CA ARG A 172 -8.61 20.24 19.65
C ARG A 172 -8.94 18.84 20.14
N LEU A 173 -10.20 18.42 19.95
CA LEU A 173 -10.67 17.08 20.27
C LEU A 173 -11.50 16.52 19.11
N GLY A 174 -11.10 15.37 18.58
CA GLY A 174 -11.85 14.67 17.54
C GLY A 174 -10.94 14.01 16.51
N ARG A 175 -11.49 13.73 15.32
CA ARG A 175 -10.79 13.19 14.16
C ARG A 175 -10.04 14.31 13.46
N GLN A 176 -8.72 14.24 13.45
CA GLN A 176 -7.85 15.28 12.89
C GLN A 176 -6.59 14.68 12.26
N VAL A 177 -5.95 15.44 11.38
CA VAL A 177 -4.66 15.13 10.76
C VAL A 177 -3.57 16.01 11.38
N PHE A 178 -2.41 15.42 11.66
CA PHE A 178 -1.26 16.12 12.25
C PHE A 178 -0.15 16.39 11.23
N ASN A 179 0.04 17.62 10.77
CA ASN A 179 1.09 17.91 9.79
C ASN A 179 2.43 18.26 10.48
N TRP A 180 3.25 17.25 10.76
CA TRP A 180 4.57 17.40 11.39
C TRP A 180 5.68 17.03 10.41
N GLY A 181 6.80 17.77 10.44
CA GLY A 181 7.91 17.57 9.51
C GLY A 181 7.84 18.45 8.27
N GLU A 182 8.81 18.27 7.38
CA GLU A 182 9.05 19.10 6.19
C GLU A 182 9.12 18.28 4.90
N GLY A 183 9.24 16.95 4.98
CA GLY A 183 9.31 16.09 3.79
C GLY A 183 8.03 16.15 2.94
N LEU A 184 8.16 16.16 1.61
CA LEU A 184 7.02 16.32 0.68
C LEU A 184 6.69 15.00 -0.04
N PHE A 185 7.69 14.26 -0.49
CA PHE A 185 7.50 13.09 -1.38
C PHE A 185 7.78 11.73 -0.74
N TYR A 186 8.53 11.68 0.36
CA TYR A 186 8.97 10.43 0.98
C TYR A 186 8.26 10.16 2.31
N ARG A 187 7.85 8.90 2.51
CA ARG A 187 7.25 8.44 3.76
C ARG A 187 8.33 8.04 4.78
N GLY A 188 7.92 7.80 6.02
CA GLY A 188 8.84 7.38 7.08
C GLY A 188 9.68 8.52 7.67
N GLY A 189 9.41 9.75 7.25
CA GLY A 189 9.90 10.99 7.84
C GLY A 189 9.37 11.27 9.25
N VAL A 190 9.32 12.54 9.64
CA VAL A 190 8.76 12.98 10.93
C VAL A 190 7.23 12.80 10.98
N ASN A 191 6.55 12.90 9.83
CA ASN A 191 5.11 12.66 9.72
C ASN A 191 4.76 11.16 9.83
N THR A 192 4.78 10.62 11.06
CA THR A 192 4.53 9.18 11.33
C THR A 192 3.16 8.89 11.90
N THR A 193 2.48 9.91 12.41
CA THR A 193 1.23 9.76 13.15
C THR A 193 0.07 9.42 12.22
N ASN A 194 0.01 10.08 11.05
CA ASN A 194 -1.09 9.90 10.12
C ASN A 194 -0.87 8.64 9.27
N PRO A 195 -1.80 7.68 9.33
CA PRO A 195 -1.87 6.64 8.31
C PRO A 195 -2.19 7.25 6.94
N VAL A 196 -1.87 6.51 5.89
CA VAL A 196 -2.12 6.91 4.50
C VAL A 196 -3.10 5.93 3.86
N ASP A 197 -3.94 6.43 2.97
CA ASP A 197 -4.80 5.63 2.12
C ASP A 197 -4.29 5.67 0.67
N ALA A 198 -3.54 4.63 0.28
CA ALA A 198 -2.95 4.55 -1.05
C ALA A 198 -4.02 4.37 -2.15
N ALA A 199 -5.14 3.71 -1.83
CA ALA A 199 -6.23 3.52 -2.77
C ALA A 199 -6.86 4.87 -3.15
N LYS A 200 -7.08 5.75 -2.15
CA LYS A 200 -7.55 7.11 -2.39
C LYS A 200 -6.56 7.95 -3.17
N PHE A 201 -5.26 7.83 -2.90
CA PHE A 201 -4.23 8.57 -3.63
C PHE A 201 -4.25 8.29 -5.15
N ARG A 202 -4.70 7.10 -5.55
CA ARG A 202 -4.74 6.66 -6.94
C ARG A 202 -6.09 6.89 -7.62
N LEU A 203 -7.08 7.43 -6.92
CA LEU A 203 -8.33 7.87 -7.52
C LEU A 203 -8.09 9.11 -8.40
N PRO A 204 -8.62 9.15 -9.64
CA PRO A 204 -8.62 10.35 -10.45
C PRO A 204 -9.21 11.54 -9.69
N GLY A 205 -8.44 12.64 -9.61
CA GLY A 205 -8.86 13.85 -8.90
C GLY A 205 -8.71 13.81 -7.38
N ALA A 206 -7.99 12.83 -6.82
CA ALA A 206 -7.65 12.79 -5.40
C ALA A 206 -6.96 14.08 -4.91
N GLU A 207 -7.21 14.43 -3.66
CA GLU A 207 -6.56 15.55 -2.96
C GLU A 207 -5.74 15.05 -1.80
N VAL A 208 -4.65 15.75 -1.47
CA VAL A 208 -3.78 15.38 -0.32
C VAL A 208 -4.59 15.28 0.97
N LYS A 209 -5.61 16.14 1.14
CA LYS A 209 -6.50 16.16 2.30
C LYS A 209 -7.40 14.91 2.43
N GLU A 210 -7.51 14.10 1.38
CA GLU A 210 -8.27 12.84 1.38
C GLU A 210 -7.36 11.62 1.58
N VAL A 211 -6.05 11.80 1.40
CA VAL A 211 -5.04 10.73 1.40
C VAL A 211 -4.52 10.45 2.81
N LEU A 212 -4.42 11.49 3.64
CA LEU A 212 -4.08 11.35 5.06
C LEU A 212 -5.33 10.91 5.82
N VAL A 213 -5.24 9.78 6.53
CA VAL A 213 -6.35 9.22 7.30
C VAL A 213 -6.43 9.94 8.65
N PRO A 214 -7.52 10.65 8.96
CA PRO A 214 -7.60 11.38 10.22
C PRO A 214 -7.76 10.42 11.41
N VAL A 215 -7.14 10.76 12.53
CA VAL A 215 -7.11 9.93 13.75
C VAL A 215 -7.83 10.63 14.89
N GLU A 216 -8.51 9.85 15.73
CA GLU A 216 -9.17 10.36 16.93
C GLU A 216 -8.13 10.68 18.01
N ALA A 217 -8.00 11.97 18.32
CA ALA A 217 -7.00 12.47 19.24
C ALA A 217 -7.46 13.73 20.00
N LEU A 218 -6.84 13.94 21.16
CA LEU A 218 -6.82 15.21 21.88
C LEU A 218 -5.47 15.86 21.60
N SER A 219 -5.45 17.15 21.24
CA SER A 219 -4.22 17.90 20.98
C SER A 219 -4.24 19.29 21.60
N PHE A 220 -3.05 19.78 21.93
CA PHE A 220 -2.84 21.13 22.46
C PHE A 220 -1.66 21.79 21.75
N ASN A 221 -1.79 23.07 21.41
CA ASN A 221 -0.73 23.90 20.89
C ASN A 221 -0.63 25.17 21.76
N ILE A 222 0.56 25.43 22.32
CA ILE A 222 0.81 26.55 23.22
C ILE A 222 2.04 27.36 22.76
N GLY A 223 1.89 28.68 22.69
CA GLY A 223 2.98 29.62 22.43
C GLY A 223 3.79 29.94 23.69
N LEU A 224 4.89 29.22 23.93
CA LEU A 224 5.73 29.40 25.12
C LEU A 224 6.45 30.76 25.15
N SER A 225 6.78 31.32 23.99
CA SER A 225 7.30 32.68 23.78
C SER A 225 7.01 33.13 22.34
N ASP A 226 7.43 34.36 21.97
CA ASP A 226 7.24 34.93 20.62
C ASP A 226 7.85 34.08 19.48
N ASN A 227 8.80 33.20 19.81
CA ASN A 227 9.54 32.37 18.85
C ASN A 227 9.64 30.89 19.26
N LEU A 228 8.89 30.46 20.28
CA LEU A 228 8.89 29.08 20.76
C LEU A 228 7.45 28.60 20.97
N SER A 229 7.10 27.49 20.33
CA SER A 229 5.79 26.83 20.54
C SER A 229 5.96 25.35 20.86
N LEU A 230 5.00 24.82 21.60
CA LEU A 230 4.90 23.42 21.98
C LEU A 230 3.56 22.88 21.49
N GLU A 231 3.61 21.79 20.73
CA GLU A 231 2.44 21.04 20.30
C GLU A 231 2.49 19.64 20.92
N THR A 232 1.35 19.16 21.39
CA THR A 232 1.23 17.82 21.96
C THR A 232 -0.05 17.15 21.48
N PHE A 233 -0.03 15.83 21.36
CA PHE A 233 -1.24 15.06 21.13
C PHE A 233 -1.24 13.73 21.90
N TYR A 234 -2.43 13.25 22.17
CA TYR A 234 -2.70 11.88 22.61
C TYR A 234 -3.78 11.27 21.71
N GLN A 235 -3.43 10.21 21.00
CA GLN A 235 -4.32 9.45 20.13
C GLN A 235 -4.89 8.26 20.90
N PHE A 236 -6.20 8.06 20.79
CA PHE A 236 -6.93 7.04 21.54
C PHE A 236 -7.72 6.06 20.65
N ASN A 237 -7.53 6.13 19.34
CA ASN A 237 -7.99 5.13 18.39
C ASN A 237 -6.91 4.87 17.34
N TRP A 238 -6.46 3.64 17.19
CA TRP A 238 -5.46 3.27 16.20
C TRP A 238 -6.12 3.02 14.83
N LYS A 239 -5.38 3.31 13.76
CA LYS A 239 -5.77 3.08 12.37
C LYS A 239 -4.56 2.60 11.59
N GLU A 240 -4.79 1.72 10.63
CA GLU A 240 -3.79 1.23 9.68
C GLU A 240 -3.66 2.12 8.43
N THR A 241 -2.57 1.94 7.70
CA THR A 241 -2.40 2.41 6.33
C THR A 241 -3.13 1.47 5.39
N ALA A 242 -4.00 1.99 4.54
CA ALA A 242 -4.66 1.22 3.50
C ALA A 242 -3.76 1.11 2.26
N ILE A 243 -3.64 -0.10 1.72
CA ILE A 243 -3.00 -0.38 0.43
C ILE A 243 -4.06 -0.61 -0.64
N ASP A 244 -3.64 -0.61 -1.91
CA ASP A 244 -4.56 -0.83 -3.03
C ASP A 244 -5.28 -2.18 -2.92
N PRO A 245 -6.64 -2.17 -2.93
CA PRO A 245 -7.43 -3.39 -2.85
C PRO A 245 -7.07 -4.38 -3.96
N ALA A 246 -7.21 -5.67 -3.64
CA ALA A 246 -6.85 -6.76 -4.53
C ALA A 246 -7.54 -6.62 -5.88
N GLY A 247 -6.76 -6.79 -6.95
CA GLY A 247 -7.24 -6.71 -8.33
C GLY A 247 -7.38 -5.32 -8.92
N THR A 248 -7.27 -4.22 -8.15
CA THR A 248 -7.26 -2.86 -8.72
C THR A 248 -6.01 -2.60 -9.57
N PHE A 249 -6.06 -1.62 -10.48
CA PHE A 249 -5.03 -1.45 -11.53
C PHE A 249 -3.60 -1.31 -10.98
N PHE A 250 -3.44 -0.59 -9.87
CA PHE A 250 -2.13 -0.40 -9.27
C PHE A 250 -1.83 -1.33 -8.09
N SER A 251 -2.70 -2.31 -7.81
CA SER A 251 -2.44 -3.31 -6.79
C SER A 251 -1.18 -4.11 -7.13
N GLU A 252 -0.27 -4.21 -6.15
CA GLU A 252 1.00 -4.93 -6.25
C GLU A 252 0.94 -6.30 -5.55
N THR A 253 -0.18 -6.65 -4.92
CA THR A 253 -0.39 -7.88 -4.14
C THR A 253 -1.86 -8.26 -4.13
N ASP A 254 -2.15 -9.54 -4.25
CA ASP A 254 -3.49 -10.12 -4.10
C ASP A 254 -3.71 -10.62 -2.66
N LEU A 255 -2.68 -10.52 -1.81
CA LEU A 255 -2.69 -10.92 -0.41
C LEU A 255 -2.55 -9.69 0.49
N PHE A 256 -3.13 -9.77 1.69
CA PHE A 256 -3.01 -8.73 2.73
C PHE A 256 -3.48 -7.34 2.28
N ALA A 257 -4.29 -7.29 1.23
CA ALA A 257 -5.03 -6.13 0.75
C ALA A 257 -6.53 -6.42 0.89
N GLU A 258 -7.35 -5.39 0.97
CA GLU A 258 -8.80 -5.59 1.00
C GLU A 258 -9.28 -6.36 -0.23
N GLY A 259 -10.16 -7.34 -0.01
CA GLY A 259 -10.62 -8.26 -1.05
C GLY A 259 -9.67 -9.41 -1.37
N GLY A 260 -8.48 -9.46 -0.77
CA GLY A 260 -7.51 -10.55 -0.88
C GLY A 260 -7.62 -11.54 0.29
N ASN A 261 -8.08 -12.76 0.00
CA ASN A 261 -8.56 -13.70 1.03
C ASN A 261 -7.87 -15.07 0.99
N THR A 262 -7.17 -15.40 -0.10
CA THR A 262 -6.63 -16.74 -0.29
C THR A 262 -5.30 -16.69 -1.02
N ALA A 263 -4.29 -17.31 -0.42
CA ALA A 263 -3.01 -17.53 -1.07
C ALA A 263 -3.02 -18.84 -1.85
N TYR A 264 -2.41 -18.80 -3.04
CA TYR A 264 -2.26 -19.95 -3.91
C TYR A 264 -0.80 -20.20 -4.23
N THR A 265 -0.48 -21.43 -4.62
CA THR A 265 0.78 -21.74 -5.29
C THR A 265 0.56 -22.81 -6.33
N THR A 266 1.59 -23.05 -7.15
CA THR A 266 1.54 -24.07 -8.21
C THR A 266 2.60 -25.13 -7.95
N MET A 267 2.18 -26.39 -7.87
CA MET A 267 3.08 -27.54 -7.91
C MET A 267 2.55 -28.58 -8.89
N ALA A 268 3.14 -28.60 -10.09
CA ALA A 268 2.67 -29.41 -11.23
C ALA A 268 2.47 -30.90 -10.90
N ALA A 269 3.29 -31.48 -10.01
CA ALA A 269 3.16 -32.86 -9.56
C ALA A 269 1.80 -33.16 -8.90
N LEU A 270 1.20 -32.19 -8.20
CA LEU A 270 -0.13 -32.30 -7.59
C LEU A 270 -1.26 -32.21 -8.63
N GLY A 271 -0.95 -31.69 -9.82
CA GLY A 271 -1.85 -31.63 -10.97
C GLY A 271 -2.00 -32.97 -11.71
N ALA A 272 -1.31 -34.03 -11.30
CA ALA A 272 -1.53 -35.36 -11.86
C ALA A 272 -2.91 -35.91 -11.47
N ALA A 273 -3.66 -36.44 -12.44
CA ALA A 273 -4.97 -37.04 -12.17
C ALA A 273 -4.89 -38.18 -11.13
N ALA A 274 -3.84 -39.01 -11.21
CA ALA A 274 -3.59 -40.08 -10.24
C ALA A 274 -3.41 -39.53 -8.81
N PHE A 275 -2.64 -38.45 -8.64
CA PHE A 275 -2.48 -37.81 -7.33
C PHE A 275 -3.83 -37.32 -6.80
N ARG A 276 -4.57 -36.51 -7.59
CA ARG A 276 -5.84 -35.92 -7.15
C ARG A 276 -6.88 -36.98 -6.78
N THR A 277 -7.01 -38.04 -7.57
CA THR A 277 -7.96 -39.13 -7.29
C THR A 277 -7.59 -39.86 -5.99
N ASN A 278 -6.30 -40.19 -5.80
CA ASN A 278 -5.86 -40.88 -4.59
C ASN A 278 -5.96 -39.98 -3.35
N TYR A 279 -5.59 -38.70 -3.46
CA TYR A 279 -5.72 -37.73 -2.37
C TYR A 279 -7.18 -37.53 -1.96
N ALA A 280 -8.11 -37.40 -2.91
CA ALA A 280 -9.54 -37.32 -2.63
C ALA A 280 -10.07 -38.59 -1.94
N GLY A 281 -9.59 -39.78 -2.33
CA GLY A 281 -9.93 -41.02 -1.66
C GLY A 281 -9.41 -41.09 -0.23
N LEU A 282 -8.15 -40.73 0.00
CA LEU A 282 -7.52 -40.75 1.33
C LEU A 282 -8.16 -39.74 2.30
N SER A 283 -8.41 -38.52 1.83
CA SER A 283 -9.10 -37.48 2.61
C SER A 283 -10.56 -37.85 2.90
N GLY A 284 -11.27 -38.46 1.94
CA GLY A 284 -12.62 -38.98 2.17
C GLY A 284 -12.70 -40.08 3.22
N LEU A 285 -11.62 -40.83 3.43
CA LEU A 285 -11.50 -41.83 4.51
C LEU A 285 -11.08 -41.21 5.85
N GLY A 286 -10.71 -39.93 5.90
CA GLY A 286 -10.09 -39.31 7.07
C GLY A 286 -8.74 -39.94 7.43
N ALA A 287 -8.04 -40.53 6.44
CA ALA A 287 -6.82 -41.31 6.69
C ALA A 287 -5.79 -40.43 7.41
N GLY A 288 -5.39 -40.85 8.61
CA GLY A 288 -4.43 -40.12 9.44
C GLY A 288 -4.79 -38.67 9.74
N GLY A 289 -6.07 -38.29 9.69
CA GLY A 289 -6.53 -36.93 9.96
C GLY A 289 -6.63 -36.02 8.72
N LEU A 290 -6.40 -36.53 7.51
CA LEU A 290 -6.62 -35.78 6.27
C LEU A 290 -8.07 -35.31 6.15
N THR A 291 -8.26 -34.11 5.59
CA THR A 291 -9.59 -33.49 5.46
C THR A 291 -9.90 -32.97 4.07
N GLY A 292 -8.90 -32.91 3.19
CA GLY A 292 -9.06 -32.41 1.83
C GLY A 292 -8.59 -30.96 1.71
N SER A 293 -8.83 -30.40 0.52
CA SER A 293 -8.47 -29.03 0.18
C SER A 293 -9.66 -28.30 -0.39
N ASP A 294 -9.75 -27.00 -0.11
CA ASP A 294 -10.76 -26.12 -0.68
C ASP A 294 -10.52 -25.84 -2.17
N TYR A 295 -9.26 -25.97 -2.63
CA TYR A 295 -8.89 -25.76 -4.03
C TYR A 295 -7.63 -26.56 -4.38
N LEU A 296 -7.75 -27.45 -5.38
CA LEU A 296 -6.64 -28.11 -6.06
C LEU A 296 -7.09 -28.47 -7.49
N ASP A 297 -6.40 -27.97 -8.50
CA ASP A 297 -6.77 -28.16 -9.91
C ASP A 297 -5.81 -29.05 -10.72
N SER A 298 -6.09 -29.21 -12.02
CA SER A 298 -5.29 -30.02 -12.93
C SER A 298 -3.94 -29.42 -13.31
N ASN A 299 -3.74 -28.12 -13.10
CA ASN A 299 -2.44 -27.48 -13.28
C ASN A 299 -1.57 -27.63 -12.02
N GLY A 300 -2.13 -28.20 -10.95
CA GLY A 300 -1.48 -28.32 -9.65
C GLY A 300 -1.48 -27.00 -8.89
N VAL A 301 -2.38 -26.07 -9.24
CA VAL A 301 -2.64 -24.89 -8.42
C VAL A 301 -3.46 -25.34 -7.22
N PHE A 302 -3.03 -24.97 -6.02
CA PHE A 302 -3.73 -25.31 -4.79
C PHE A 302 -3.71 -24.17 -3.77
N LYS A 303 -4.72 -24.13 -2.91
CA LYS A 303 -4.80 -23.21 -1.79
C LYS A 303 -3.71 -23.53 -0.77
N VAL A 304 -3.01 -22.49 -0.31
CA VAL A 304 -1.93 -22.62 0.67
C VAL A 304 -2.08 -21.76 1.92
N ALA A 305 -3.00 -20.80 1.94
CA ALA A 305 -3.36 -20.10 3.16
C ALA A 305 -4.71 -19.42 2.99
N SER A 306 -5.44 -19.27 4.09
CA SER A 306 -6.52 -18.29 4.18
C SER A 306 -5.96 -17.00 4.77
N ILE A 307 -6.33 -15.84 4.22
CA ILE A 307 -6.02 -14.55 4.84
C ILE A 307 -7.13 -14.22 5.82
N GLY A 308 -6.81 -14.22 7.11
CA GLY A 308 -7.75 -13.94 8.20
C GLY A 308 -7.79 -12.46 8.58
N SER A 309 -8.62 -12.14 9.58
CA SER A 309 -8.69 -10.79 10.14
C SER A 309 -7.38 -10.37 10.80
N ASP A 310 -7.09 -9.08 10.78
CA ASP A 310 -5.84 -8.53 11.29
C ASP A 310 -5.70 -8.65 12.81
N LEU A 311 -4.45 -8.77 13.25
CA LEU A 311 -4.02 -8.59 14.63
C LEU A 311 -3.70 -7.11 14.84
N ASN A 312 -4.76 -6.33 15.08
CA ASN A 312 -4.67 -4.88 15.30
C ASN A 312 -3.81 -4.54 16.51
N ALA A 313 -3.07 -3.43 16.40
CA ALA A 313 -2.44 -2.81 17.55
C ALA A 313 -3.50 -2.22 18.49
N LYS A 314 -3.13 -2.01 19.76
CA LYS A 314 -3.98 -1.30 20.73
C LYS A 314 -4.34 0.11 20.29
N ASN A 315 -5.41 0.64 20.86
CA ASN A 315 -5.89 1.97 20.58
C ASN A 315 -5.17 3.07 21.38
N ASP A 316 -4.66 2.74 22.56
CA ASP A 316 -4.01 3.65 23.50
C ASP A 316 -2.48 3.68 23.33
N GLY A 317 -1.78 4.45 24.17
CA GLY A 317 -0.32 4.50 24.18
C GLY A 317 0.32 5.35 23.08
N GLN A 318 -0.48 5.98 22.20
CA GLN A 318 0.01 6.79 21.10
C GLN A 318 0.01 8.28 21.45
N PHE A 319 1.17 8.91 21.44
CA PHE A 319 1.31 10.33 21.80
C PHE A 319 2.49 10.97 21.09
N GLY A 320 2.47 12.29 20.99
CA GLY A 320 3.56 13.07 20.44
C GLY A 320 3.75 14.39 21.16
N VAL A 321 4.99 14.85 21.13
CA VAL A 321 5.42 16.18 21.57
C VAL A 321 6.29 16.78 20.47
N ALA A 322 5.96 18.00 20.05
CA ALA A 322 6.74 18.77 19.10
C ALA A 322 7.08 20.15 19.70
N LEU A 323 8.35 20.52 19.62
CA LEU A 323 8.83 21.86 19.98
C LEU A 323 9.28 22.56 18.71
N ARG A 324 8.72 23.73 18.41
CA ARG A 324 9.10 24.54 17.24
C ARG A 324 9.73 25.84 17.71
N TYR A 325 10.93 26.12 17.23
CA TYR A 325 11.73 27.30 17.57
C TYR A 325 12.08 28.09 16.31
N ILE A 326 11.74 29.38 16.29
CA ILE A 326 12.09 30.30 15.21
C ILE A 326 13.35 31.07 15.60
N ALA A 327 14.46 30.74 14.95
CA ALA A 327 15.75 31.39 15.15
C ALA A 327 15.87 32.64 14.26
N GLU A 328 15.40 33.79 14.76
CA GLU A 328 15.43 35.07 14.03
C GLU A 328 16.84 35.45 13.53
N GLN A 329 17.88 35.17 14.32
CA GLN A 329 19.26 35.50 13.99
C GLN A 329 19.83 34.64 12.84
N LEU A 330 19.13 33.56 12.48
CA LEU A 330 19.50 32.64 11.40
C LEU A 330 18.50 32.80 10.24
N ASN A 331 18.21 34.03 9.83
CA ASN A 331 17.27 34.32 8.74
C ASN A 331 15.86 33.74 9.01
N ALA A 332 15.37 33.90 10.25
CA ALA A 332 14.10 33.34 10.71
C ALA A 332 13.95 31.83 10.42
N THR A 333 15.05 31.07 10.53
CA THR A 333 15.02 29.61 10.36
C THR A 333 14.13 28.98 11.43
N GLU A 334 13.16 28.17 11.01
CA GLU A 334 12.37 27.33 11.91
C GLU A 334 13.11 26.02 12.17
N PHE A 335 13.19 25.62 13.44
CA PHE A 335 13.66 24.31 13.88
C PHE A 335 12.54 23.57 14.59
N GLY A 336 12.32 22.31 14.21
CA GLY A 336 11.38 21.40 14.87
C GLY A 336 12.11 20.27 15.61
N PHE A 337 11.68 19.95 16.82
CA PHE A 337 12.15 18.80 17.59
C PHE A 337 10.94 17.95 17.99
N TYR A 338 11.01 16.64 17.75
CA TYR A 338 9.85 15.76 17.86
C TYR A 338 10.17 14.52 18.70
N VAL A 339 9.22 14.13 19.55
CA VAL A 339 9.21 12.85 20.26
C VAL A 339 7.85 12.23 20.07
N VAL A 340 7.79 11.03 19.49
CA VAL A 340 6.53 10.31 19.21
C VAL A 340 6.64 8.87 19.69
N ASN A 341 5.61 8.39 20.38
CA ASN A 341 5.32 6.96 20.53
C ASN A 341 4.08 6.64 19.71
N TYR A 342 4.19 5.68 18.79
CA TYR A 342 3.09 5.26 17.93
C TYR A 342 3.11 3.75 17.74
N HIS A 343 2.05 3.18 17.19
CA HIS A 343 2.04 1.79 16.75
C HIS A 343 2.14 1.73 15.23
N ALA A 344 2.72 0.66 14.70
CA ALA A 344 2.92 0.46 13.27
C ALA A 344 1.62 0.75 12.51
N LYS A 345 1.74 1.49 11.40
CA LYS A 345 0.61 1.75 10.48
C LYS A 345 0.65 0.78 9.31
N GLU A 346 1.84 0.27 8.99
CA GLU A 346 2.08 -0.76 8.01
C GLU A 346 2.24 -2.13 8.69
N PRO A 347 1.72 -3.20 8.09
CA PRO A 347 1.69 -4.51 8.71
C PRO A 347 3.02 -5.28 8.56
N SER A 348 3.25 -6.23 9.46
CA SER A 348 4.06 -7.42 9.20
C SER A 348 3.18 -8.65 8.99
N ILE A 349 3.79 -9.74 8.52
CA ILE A 349 3.07 -11.00 8.26
C ILE A 349 3.07 -11.86 9.52
N TYR A 350 1.88 -12.29 9.93
CA TYR A 350 1.67 -13.34 10.93
C TYR A 350 1.14 -14.58 10.25
N ALA A 351 1.53 -15.77 10.71
CA ALA A 351 0.90 -17.01 10.27
C ALA A 351 0.87 -18.09 11.37
N ASP A 352 -0.21 -18.85 11.43
CA ASP A 352 -0.37 -20.03 12.27
C ASP A 352 -1.06 -21.17 11.50
N LEU A 353 -1.22 -22.33 12.15
CA LEU A 353 -1.96 -23.49 11.62
C LEU A 353 -3.37 -23.64 12.23
N ASP A 354 -3.94 -22.59 12.81
CA ASP A 354 -5.30 -22.52 13.36
C ASP A 354 -5.73 -23.74 14.19
N GLY A 355 -4.91 -24.13 15.17
CA GLY A 355 -5.20 -25.26 16.06
C GLY A 355 -5.09 -26.66 15.43
N PHE A 356 -4.50 -26.76 14.23
CA PHE A 356 -4.22 -28.04 13.56
C PHE A 356 -3.42 -28.98 14.47
N SER A 357 -3.98 -30.16 14.72
CA SER A 357 -3.41 -31.17 15.63
C SER A 357 -2.37 -32.07 14.97
N GLY A 358 -2.10 -31.88 13.67
CA GLY A 358 -1.18 -32.70 12.89
C GLY A 358 -1.83 -33.86 12.15
N LEU A 359 -1.00 -34.63 11.45
CA LEU A 359 -1.37 -35.82 10.67
C LEU A 359 -0.61 -37.04 11.15
N ASN A 360 -1.26 -38.20 11.12
CA ASN A 360 -0.63 -39.48 11.35
C ASN A 360 -0.15 -40.07 10.00
N LEU A 361 1.12 -39.83 9.68
CA LEU A 361 1.72 -40.28 8.41
C LEU A 361 1.78 -41.80 8.26
N ASP A 362 1.84 -42.56 9.36
CA ASP A 362 1.81 -44.03 9.31
C ASP A 362 0.45 -44.53 8.83
N THR A 363 -0.63 -43.93 9.34
CA THR A 363 -2.00 -44.25 8.92
C THR A 363 -2.23 -43.88 7.46
N ILE A 364 -1.72 -42.72 7.02
CA ILE A 364 -1.79 -42.32 5.60
C ILE A 364 -1.02 -43.30 4.73
N THR A 365 0.19 -43.69 5.14
CA THR A 365 1.04 -44.65 4.42
C THR A 365 0.38 -46.02 4.30
N ASN A 366 -0.20 -46.51 5.39
CA ASN A 366 -0.91 -47.78 5.42
C ASN A 366 -2.13 -47.77 4.49
N ALA A 367 -2.94 -46.71 4.55
CA ALA A 367 -4.11 -46.55 3.68
C ALA A 367 -3.70 -46.43 2.20
N ALA A 368 -2.70 -45.60 1.89
CA ALA A 368 -2.24 -45.35 0.53
C ALA A 368 -1.58 -46.57 -0.12
N SER A 369 -0.98 -47.46 0.68
CA SER A 369 -0.37 -48.71 0.23
C SER A 369 -1.32 -49.91 0.26
N ALA A 370 -2.59 -49.70 0.62
CA ALA A 370 -3.56 -50.78 0.88
C ALA A 370 -3.02 -51.85 1.86
N GLY A 371 -2.27 -51.41 2.87
CA GLY A 371 -1.69 -52.25 3.91
C GLY A 371 -0.31 -52.85 3.58
N ALA A 372 0.24 -52.62 2.39
CA ALA A 372 1.53 -53.18 1.98
C ALA A 372 2.73 -52.60 2.76
N ILE A 373 2.61 -51.36 3.23
CA ILE A 373 3.62 -50.69 4.07
C ILE A 373 2.93 -50.18 5.34
N SER A 374 3.44 -50.56 6.50
CA SER A 374 2.83 -50.28 7.80
C SER A 374 2.98 -48.85 8.28
N ASP A 375 4.10 -48.21 7.94
CA ASP A 375 4.53 -46.95 8.54
C ASP A 375 5.38 -46.12 7.58
N TYR A 376 5.43 -44.82 7.86
CA TYR A 376 6.10 -43.84 7.02
C TYR A 376 7.63 -44.02 7.00
N ALA A 377 8.22 -44.50 8.11
CA ALA A 377 9.65 -44.78 8.18
C ALA A 377 10.06 -45.91 7.21
N SER A 378 9.27 -46.98 7.13
CA SER A 378 9.46 -48.08 6.19
C SER A 378 9.29 -47.62 4.73
N LEU A 379 8.34 -46.72 4.47
CA LEU A 379 8.17 -46.10 3.15
C LEU A 379 9.40 -45.27 2.74
N LEU A 380 9.94 -44.44 3.66
CA LEU A 380 11.18 -43.69 3.43
C LEU A 380 12.35 -44.62 3.11
N ALA A 381 12.51 -45.69 3.88
CA ALA A 381 13.56 -46.68 3.65
C ALA A 381 13.41 -47.36 2.28
N ALA A 382 12.20 -47.77 1.90
CA ALA A 382 11.92 -48.40 0.60
C ALA A 382 12.15 -47.44 -0.58
N ALA A 383 11.76 -46.17 -0.44
CA ALA A 383 11.98 -45.15 -1.46
C ALA A 383 13.48 -44.82 -1.64
N SER A 384 14.26 -44.89 -0.55
CA SER A 384 15.71 -44.59 -0.56
C SER A 384 16.55 -45.56 -1.40
N VAL A 385 16.08 -46.79 -1.59
CA VAL A 385 16.74 -47.81 -2.44
C VAL A 385 16.25 -47.78 -3.91
N ASN A 386 15.64 -46.66 -4.34
CA ASN A 386 15.16 -46.42 -5.70
C ASN A 386 14.13 -47.42 -6.24
N ALA A 387 13.31 -48.02 -5.38
CA ALA A 387 12.12 -48.75 -5.82
C ALA A 387 11.09 -47.73 -6.39
N PRO A 388 10.75 -47.76 -7.70
CA PRO A 388 9.88 -46.75 -8.32
C PRO A 388 8.53 -46.62 -7.63
N ASP A 389 7.88 -47.75 -7.34
CA ASP A 389 6.56 -47.78 -6.69
C ASP A 389 6.58 -47.14 -5.29
N ALA A 390 7.67 -47.34 -4.53
CA ALA A 390 7.83 -46.71 -3.22
C ALA A 390 8.07 -45.21 -3.32
N ARG A 391 8.73 -44.73 -4.38
CA ARG A 391 8.93 -43.28 -4.63
C ARG A 391 7.61 -42.61 -5.01
N ASP A 392 6.80 -43.26 -5.83
CA ASP A 392 5.49 -42.74 -6.23
C ASP A 392 4.53 -42.69 -5.04
N LEU A 393 4.52 -43.75 -4.21
CA LEU A 393 3.76 -43.80 -2.97
C LEU A 393 4.23 -42.73 -1.98
N LEU A 394 5.54 -42.53 -1.82
CA LEU A 394 6.10 -41.45 -0.99
C LEU A 394 5.68 -40.07 -1.50
N GLY A 395 5.67 -39.87 -2.82
CA GLY A 395 5.15 -38.65 -3.45
C GLY A 395 3.68 -38.41 -3.13
N LEU A 396 2.84 -39.44 -3.16
CA LEU A 396 1.43 -39.36 -2.76
C LEU A 396 1.27 -39.01 -1.28
N VAL A 397 1.95 -39.71 -0.37
CA VAL A 397 1.85 -39.46 1.07
C VAL A 397 2.32 -38.05 1.42
N ASN A 398 3.49 -37.64 0.91
CA ASN A 398 4.03 -36.32 1.16
C ASN A 398 3.19 -35.22 0.52
N GLY A 399 2.73 -35.41 -0.72
CA GLY A 399 1.85 -34.46 -1.38
C GLY A 399 0.52 -34.30 -0.64
N ALA A 400 -0.08 -35.39 -0.18
CA ALA A 400 -1.31 -35.35 0.61
C ALA A 400 -1.11 -34.56 1.92
N ALA A 401 -0.04 -34.86 2.66
CA ALA A 401 0.30 -34.14 3.88
C ALA A 401 0.58 -32.65 3.63
N THR A 402 1.31 -32.32 2.56
CA THR A 402 1.59 -30.93 2.17
C THR A 402 0.32 -30.16 1.83
N VAL A 403 -0.56 -30.72 1.01
CA VAL A 403 -1.81 -30.05 0.62
C VAL A 403 -2.70 -29.83 1.85
N ASP A 404 -2.92 -30.85 2.68
CA ASP A 404 -3.80 -30.73 3.86
C ASP A 404 -3.25 -29.71 4.86
N THR A 405 -1.94 -29.79 5.17
CA THR A 405 -1.28 -28.86 6.10
C THR A 405 -1.34 -27.42 5.60
N ALA A 406 -1.10 -27.20 4.31
CA ALA A 406 -1.16 -25.85 3.73
C ALA A 406 -2.58 -25.27 3.79
N ASN A 407 -3.61 -26.10 3.61
CA ASN A 407 -5.01 -25.65 3.74
C ASN A 407 -5.39 -25.26 5.19
N ARG A 408 -4.54 -25.54 6.19
CA ARG A 408 -4.74 -25.13 7.58
C ARG A 408 -4.06 -23.83 7.95
N ILE A 409 -3.26 -23.25 7.05
CA ILE A 409 -2.56 -22.00 7.33
C ILE A 409 -3.56 -20.85 7.35
N THR A 410 -3.54 -20.11 8.47
CA THR A 410 -4.17 -18.80 8.55
C THR A 410 -3.09 -17.74 8.63
N ALA A 411 -2.99 -16.92 7.59
CA ALA A 411 -2.10 -15.76 7.57
C ALA A 411 -2.89 -14.50 7.92
N ARG A 412 -2.28 -13.56 8.64
CA ARG A 412 -2.89 -12.30 9.08
C ARG A 412 -1.89 -11.16 8.93
N ARG A 413 -2.39 -9.94 8.85
CA ARG A 413 -1.56 -8.76 9.12
C ARG A 413 -1.42 -8.60 10.63
N GLU A 414 -0.24 -8.25 11.10
CA GLU A 414 0.00 -7.88 12.50
C GLU A 414 0.69 -6.53 12.59
N TYR A 415 0.41 -5.79 13.66
CA TYR A 415 0.88 -4.42 13.83
C TYR A 415 1.66 -4.27 15.13
N ALA A 416 2.95 -3.98 15.02
CA ALA A 416 3.83 -3.87 16.17
C ALA A 416 3.55 -2.58 16.98
N GLU A 417 3.45 -2.71 18.30
CA GLU A 417 3.16 -1.59 19.22
C GLU A 417 4.43 -0.79 19.60
N ASP A 418 4.27 0.33 20.30
CA ASP A 418 5.35 1.09 20.96
C ASP A 418 6.61 1.38 20.14
N ILE A 419 6.44 1.87 18.91
CA ILE A 419 7.52 2.41 18.10
C ILE A 419 7.82 3.83 18.56
N ARG A 420 9.08 4.07 18.91
CA ARG A 420 9.56 5.39 19.32
C ARG A 420 10.21 6.09 18.14
N MET A 421 9.95 7.39 17.98
CA MET A 421 10.58 8.23 16.98
C MET A 421 11.07 9.53 17.62
N TYR A 422 12.32 9.88 17.33
CA TYR A 422 12.94 11.16 17.65
C TYR A 422 13.21 11.90 16.34
N GLY A 423 12.62 13.08 16.20
CA GLY A 423 12.66 13.86 14.97
C GLY A 423 13.40 15.17 15.16
N PHE A 424 14.03 15.62 14.08
CA PHE A 424 14.53 16.97 13.91
C PHE A 424 14.13 17.47 12.53
N SER A 425 13.67 18.72 12.43
CA SER A 425 13.45 19.38 11.14
C SER A 425 13.98 20.80 11.15
N PHE A 426 14.25 21.33 9.95
CA PHE A 426 14.51 22.74 9.76
C PHE A 426 13.87 23.24 8.47
N ASN A 427 13.47 24.51 8.46
CA ASN A 427 13.04 25.23 7.27
C ASN A 427 13.67 26.63 7.29
N THR A 428 14.31 27.00 6.18
CA THR A 428 15.00 28.28 6.06
C THR A 428 14.88 28.83 4.65
N THR A 429 15.21 30.11 4.49
CA THR A 429 15.35 30.74 3.19
C THR A 429 16.83 30.98 2.89
N VAL A 430 17.30 30.58 1.71
CA VAL A 430 18.64 30.83 1.21
C VAL A 430 18.54 31.56 -0.14
N GLY A 431 18.75 32.87 -0.14
CA GLY A 431 18.48 33.70 -1.31
C GLY A 431 16.98 33.70 -1.64
N GLU A 432 16.63 33.26 -2.84
CA GLU A 432 15.23 33.11 -3.29
C GLU A 432 14.69 31.67 -3.09
N ALA A 433 15.53 30.76 -2.59
CA ALA A 433 15.17 29.37 -2.37
C ALA A 433 14.65 29.17 -0.94
N SER A 434 13.52 28.48 -0.78
CA SER A 434 13.21 27.81 0.48
C SER A 434 13.99 26.49 0.52
N VAL A 435 14.67 26.22 1.62
CA VAL A 435 15.44 24.99 1.86
C VAL A 435 14.95 24.38 3.14
N PHE A 436 14.60 23.11 3.09
CA PHE A 436 14.05 22.38 4.22
C PHE A 436 14.69 21.01 4.35
N GLY A 437 14.67 20.45 5.55
CA GLY A 437 15.12 19.09 5.76
C GLY A 437 14.66 18.52 7.08
N GLU A 438 14.69 17.19 7.16
CA GLU A 438 14.31 16.45 8.35
C GLU A 438 15.10 15.16 8.52
N LEU A 439 15.19 14.74 9.79
CA LEU A 439 15.78 13.50 10.25
C LEU A 439 14.81 12.85 11.24
N ALA A 440 14.40 11.62 10.96
CA ALA A 440 13.63 10.80 11.88
C ALA A 440 14.46 9.58 12.29
N TYR A 441 14.71 9.44 13.59
CA TYR A 441 15.42 8.30 14.18
C TYR A 441 14.44 7.40 14.94
N ARG A 442 14.48 6.11 14.67
CA ARG A 442 13.70 5.08 15.36
C ARG A 442 14.63 4.01 15.92
N PRO A 443 14.74 3.85 17.24
CA PRO A 443 15.57 2.80 17.82
C PRO A 443 14.97 1.39 17.70
N ASN A 444 13.69 1.26 17.32
CA ASN A 444 12.97 -0.02 17.38
C ASN A 444 11.91 -0.21 16.27
N LEU A 445 12.22 0.22 15.04
CA LEU A 445 11.34 0.08 13.87
C LEU A 445 11.17 -1.41 13.51
N PRO A 446 9.95 -1.97 13.39
CA PRO A 446 9.75 -3.31 12.86
C PRO A 446 10.01 -3.35 11.34
N ILE A 447 10.75 -4.34 10.87
CA ILE A 447 10.96 -4.62 9.43
C ILE A 447 10.74 -6.11 9.14
N GLY A 448 10.22 -6.42 7.95
CA GLY A 448 9.93 -7.80 7.53
C GLY A 448 11.19 -8.65 7.33
N ILE A 449 11.16 -9.91 7.77
CA ILE A 449 12.29 -10.85 7.67
C ILE A 449 12.23 -11.60 6.34
N ALA A 450 11.37 -12.59 6.19
CA ALA A 450 11.30 -13.43 5.00
C ALA A 450 10.25 -12.92 4.02
N THR A 451 10.44 -13.18 2.73
CA THR A 451 9.41 -12.90 1.73
C THR A 451 8.22 -13.84 1.89
N THR A 452 7.04 -13.44 1.41
CA THR A 452 5.83 -14.28 1.48
C THR A 452 6.04 -15.65 0.83
N ASN A 453 6.68 -15.67 -0.34
CA ASN A 453 6.97 -16.90 -1.06
C ASN A 453 8.07 -17.74 -0.38
N ASP A 454 9.09 -17.13 0.26
CA ASP A 454 10.09 -17.91 1.02
C ASP A 454 9.49 -18.57 2.26
N LEU A 455 8.61 -17.86 3.01
CA LEU A 455 7.86 -18.45 4.13
C LEU A 455 7.05 -19.67 3.66
N LEU A 456 6.34 -19.50 2.56
CA LEU A 456 5.52 -20.57 1.99
C LEU A 456 6.38 -21.75 1.52
N GLY A 457 7.46 -21.50 0.78
CA GLY A 457 8.36 -22.56 0.30
C GLY A 457 9.03 -23.34 1.42
N ASP A 458 9.50 -22.64 2.46
CA ASP A 458 10.09 -23.29 3.64
C ASP A 458 9.05 -24.20 4.32
N LEU A 459 7.79 -23.75 4.42
CA LEU A 459 6.71 -24.55 5.01
C LEU A 459 6.35 -25.76 4.14
N LEU A 460 6.04 -25.56 2.86
CA LEU A 460 5.56 -26.64 1.98
C LEU A 460 6.57 -27.77 1.84
N THR A 461 7.88 -27.45 1.81
CA THR A 461 8.96 -28.45 1.71
C THR A 461 9.25 -29.18 3.02
N GLN A 462 8.64 -28.73 4.13
CA GLN A 462 8.75 -29.34 5.46
C GLN A 462 7.40 -29.81 6.00
N ALA A 463 6.31 -29.66 5.24
CA ALA A 463 4.97 -29.91 5.72
C ALA A 463 4.75 -31.34 6.28
N PRO A 464 5.27 -32.44 5.70
CA PRO A 464 5.14 -33.76 6.32
C PRO A 464 5.81 -33.83 7.71
N ALA A 465 6.99 -33.23 7.86
CA ALA A 465 7.69 -33.18 9.14
C ALA A 465 6.89 -32.37 10.17
N LEU A 466 6.48 -31.15 9.81
CA LEU A 466 5.68 -30.27 10.67
C LEU A 466 4.34 -30.93 11.06
N ALA A 467 3.62 -31.50 10.10
CA ALA A 467 2.35 -32.18 10.33
C ALA A 467 2.48 -33.38 11.26
N SER A 468 3.63 -34.07 11.27
CA SER A 468 3.91 -35.17 12.21
C SER A 468 4.38 -34.70 13.59
N GLY A 469 4.40 -33.39 13.85
CA GLY A 469 4.81 -32.80 15.14
C GLY A 469 6.31 -32.58 15.29
N GLN A 470 7.09 -32.65 14.20
CA GLN A 470 8.51 -32.31 14.24
C GLN A 470 8.74 -30.81 14.21
N VAL A 471 9.86 -30.37 14.78
CA VAL A 471 10.33 -28.98 14.68
C VAL A 471 10.88 -28.73 13.27
N THR A 472 10.50 -27.62 12.66
CA THR A 472 10.89 -27.20 11.32
C THR A 472 11.35 -25.75 11.31
N ASN A 473 12.17 -25.35 10.32
CA ASN A 473 12.64 -23.97 10.21
C ASN A 473 11.85 -23.23 9.13
N ILE A 474 10.99 -22.30 9.52
CA ILE A 474 10.21 -21.47 8.59
C ILE A 474 10.65 -20.02 8.75
N GLY A 475 11.20 -19.41 7.70
CA GLY A 475 11.61 -17.99 7.75
C GLY A 475 12.67 -17.67 8.80
N GLY A 476 13.48 -18.65 9.22
CA GLY A 476 14.48 -18.49 10.28
C GLY A 476 14.01 -18.86 11.68
N GLN A 477 12.73 -19.24 11.84
CA GLN A 477 12.11 -19.55 13.13
C GLN A 477 11.93 -21.06 13.26
N GLN A 478 12.35 -21.62 14.40
CA GLN A 478 12.12 -23.03 14.73
C GLN A 478 10.69 -23.18 15.27
N VAL A 479 9.82 -23.82 14.52
CA VAL A 479 8.39 -23.95 14.84
C VAL A 479 7.94 -25.41 14.79
N GLN A 480 7.00 -25.74 15.67
CA GLN A 480 6.25 -27.00 15.72
C GLN A 480 4.74 -26.71 15.73
N LEU A 481 3.91 -27.76 15.73
CA LEU A 481 2.45 -27.60 15.79
C LEU A 481 2.02 -26.79 17.02
N GLY A 482 1.14 -25.82 16.81
CA GLY A 482 0.66 -24.90 17.85
C GLY A 482 1.47 -23.61 17.98
N ASP A 483 2.66 -23.54 17.35
CA ASP A 483 3.41 -22.28 17.26
C ASP A 483 2.85 -21.37 16.16
N ALA A 484 3.30 -20.12 16.18
CA ALA A 484 3.03 -19.12 15.17
C ALA A 484 4.32 -18.46 14.66
N ILE A 485 4.26 -17.90 13.47
CA ILE A 485 5.33 -17.13 12.84
C ILE A 485 4.98 -15.65 12.98
N HIS A 486 5.91 -14.88 13.55
CA HIS A 486 5.89 -13.42 13.55
C HIS A 486 6.99 -12.94 12.60
N ASN A 487 6.64 -12.45 11.41
CA ASN A 487 7.63 -12.18 10.36
C ASN A 487 8.19 -10.75 10.43
N TYR A 488 8.76 -10.36 11.57
CA TYR A 488 9.47 -9.10 11.70
C TYR A 488 10.61 -9.16 12.72
N GLU A 489 11.57 -8.26 12.54
CA GLU A 489 12.58 -7.91 13.55
C GLU A 489 12.50 -6.40 13.84
N ARG A 490 12.79 -5.98 15.07
CA ARG A 490 12.96 -4.57 15.39
C ARG A 490 14.42 -4.13 15.20
N VAL A 491 14.61 -3.07 14.44
CA VAL A 491 15.91 -2.52 14.08
C VAL A 491 16.03 -1.05 14.43
N GLU A 492 17.26 -0.56 14.46
CA GLU A 492 17.53 0.88 14.47
C GLU A 492 17.41 1.42 13.05
N ALA A 493 16.68 2.52 12.85
CA ALA A 493 16.44 3.11 11.54
C ALA A 493 16.54 4.63 11.56
N PHE A 494 17.05 5.19 10.47
CA PHE A 494 17.04 6.63 10.19
C PHE A 494 16.41 6.89 8.83
N ASN A 495 15.53 7.88 8.78
CA ASN A 495 15.00 8.42 7.54
C ASN A 495 15.41 9.89 7.47
N THR A 496 15.85 10.34 6.30
CA THR A 496 16.18 11.76 6.09
C THR A 496 15.58 12.27 4.80
N SER A 497 15.17 13.53 4.83
CA SER A 497 14.80 14.29 3.65
C SER A 497 15.55 15.62 3.63
N LEU A 498 15.98 16.04 2.44
CA LEU A 498 16.53 17.36 2.18
C LEU A 498 15.94 17.86 0.88
N GLY A 499 15.26 18.99 0.93
CA GLY A 499 14.60 19.56 -0.22
C GLY A 499 14.76 21.06 -0.35
N THR A 500 14.38 21.54 -1.53
CA THR A 500 14.32 22.96 -1.84
C THR A 500 13.15 23.25 -2.76
N LEU A 501 12.55 24.41 -2.55
CA LEU A 501 11.56 25.02 -3.43
C LEU A 501 12.14 26.35 -3.93
N TYR A 502 12.15 26.52 -5.25
CA TYR A 502 12.68 27.71 -5.90
C TYR A 502 11.64 28.32 -6.82
N ASN A 503 11.39 29.62 -6.67
CA ASN A 503 10.56 30.39 -7.59
C ASN A 503 11.48 31.11 -8.59
N PHE A 504 11.48 30.66 -9.84
CA PHE A 504 12.27 31.28 -10.91
C PHE A 504 11.64 32.58 -11.45
N GLY A 505 10.43 32.92 -10.99
CA GLY A 505 9.66 34.04 -11.53
C GLY A 505 9.29 33.81 -13.00
N PRO A 506 9.08 34.89 -13.77
CA PRO A 506 8.82 34.79 -15.20
C PRO A 506 10.05 34.27 -15.97
N ALA A 507 9.96 33.07 -16.53
CA ALA A 507 11.06 32.41 -17.24
C ALA A 507 10.54 31.42 -18.28
N LEU A 508 11.34 31.13 -19.33
CA LEU A 508 10.99 30.16 -20.38
C LEU A 508 9.60 30.39 -21.02
N SER A 509 9.23 31.66 -21.23
CA SER A 509 7.91 32.15 -21.68
C SER A 509 6.75 32.05 -20.70
N PHE A 510 6.95 31.46 -19.52
CA PHE A 510 5.95 31.41 -18.46
C PHE A 510 5.91 32.73 -17.69
N ASP A 511 4.72 33.10 -17.21
CA ASP A 511 4.52 34.23 -16.31
C ASP A 511 5.00 33.90 -14.89
N SER A 512 4.99 32.61 -14.52
CA SER A 512 5.59 32.08 -13.30
C SER A 512 6.14 30.69 -13.55
N LEU A 513 7.34 30.40 -13.05
CA LEU A 513 7.96 29.09 -13.08
C LEU A 513 8.49 28.75 -11.69
N PHE A 514 8.10 27.59 -11.16
CA PHE A 514 8.60 27.08 -9.89
C PHE A 514 9.15 25.66 -10.03
N GLY A 515 10.14 25.35 -9.19
CA GLY A 515 10.74 24.02 -9.12
C GLY A 515 10.86 23.53 -7.69
N VAL A 516 10.75 22.21 -7.54
CA VAL A 516 10.97 21.50 -6.27
C VAL A 516 11.97 20.39 -6.52
N ALA A 517 12.91 20.22 -5.60
CA ALA A 517 13.80 19.06 -5.58
C ALA A 517 13.86 18.52 -4.16
N GLU A 518 13.68 17.21 -3.99
CA GLU A 518 13.81 16.54 -2.70
C GLU A 518 14.65 15.27 -2.86
N LEU A 519 15.68 15.14 -2.02
CA LEU A 519 16.46 13.94 -1.83
C LEU A 519 15.98 13.24 -0.54
N GLY A 520 15.59 11.98 -0.65
CA GLY A 520 15.21 11.15 0.48
C GLY A 520 16.15 9.96 0.64
N SER A 521 16.30 9.49 1.89
CA SER A 521 17.04 8.26 2.17
C SER A 521 16.56 7.53 3.41
N GLU A 522 16.82 6.21 3.40
CA GLU A 522 16.54 5.29 4.50
C GLU A 522 17.81 4.53 4.89
N HIS A 523 18.01 4.36 6.19
CA HIS A 523 19.18 3.71 6.76
C HIS A 523 18.79 2.75 7.87
N VAL A 524 19.12 1.47 7.74
CA VAL A 524 18.90 0.46 8.78
C VAL A 524 20.23 0.09 9.44
N ARG A 525 20.23 -0.01 10.78
CA ARG A 525 21.38 -0.26 11.65
C ARG A 525 21.00 -1.29 12.73
N GLY A 526 22.01 -1.74 13.49
CA GLY A 526 21.81 -2.70 14.58
C GLY A 526 21.51 -4.15 14.17
N SER A 527 21.26 -4.42 12.88
CA SER A 527 21.05 -5.77 12.33
C SER A 527 21.97 -6.03 11.13
N ASP A 528 22.34 -7.30 10.96
CA ASP A 528 23.05 -7.77 9.76
C ASP A 528 22.12 -8.04 8.57
N LEU A 529 20.80 -7.89 8.79
CA LEU A 529 19.73 -8.08 7.79
C LEU A 529 19.76 -9.48 7.19
N GLN A 530 20.04 -10.48 8.03
CA GLN A 530 20.16 -11.89 7.65
C GLN A 530 19.42 -12.78 8.62
N TYR A 531 18.86 -13.88 8.11
CA TYR A 531 18.29 -14.95 8.92
C TYR A 531 18.82 -16.32 8.46
N GLN A 532 18.79 -17.29 9.37
CA GLN A 532 19.23 -18.66 9.10
C GLN A 532 18.04 -19.49 8.62
N SER A 533 17.85 -19.60 7.30
CA SER A 533 16.84 -20.50 6.74
C SER A 533 17.28 -21.96 6.84
N ARG A 534 16.37 -22.90 6.53
CA ARG A 534 16.69 -24.33 6.41
C ARG A 534 17.85 -24.59 5.43
N ASN A 535 17.95 -23.79 4.37
CA ASN A 535 18.90 -24.00 3.27
C ASN A 535 20.14 -23.08 3.37
N GLY A 536 20.36 -22.47 4.54
CA GLY A 536 21.49 -21.58 4.82
C GLY A 536 21.08 -20.13 5.06
N THR A 537 22.07 -19.24 5.12
CA THR A 537 21.86 -17.82 5.37
C THR A 537 21.13 -17.14 4.22
N ARG A 538 20.05 -16.40 4.53
CA ARG A 538 19.30 -15.54 3.60
C ARG A 538 19.31 -14.10 4.11
N TYR A 539 19.03 -13.14 3.23
CA TYR A 539 18.84 -11.72 3.60
C TYR A 539 17.36 -11.38 3.75
N TYR A 540 17.09 -10.30 4.48
CA TYR A 540 15.72 -9.84 4.71
C TYR A 540 15.03 -9.33 3.44
N SER A 541 13.71 -9.46 3.42
CA SER A 541 12.84 -9.00 2.34
C SER A 541 12.99 -7.49 2.09
N SER A 542 12.94 -7.11 0.80
CA SER A 542 12.89 -5.72 0.37
C SER A 542 11.46 -5.25 0.07
N ARG A 543 11.29 -3.98 -0.30
CA ARG A 543 10.03 -3.40 -0.83
C ARG A 543 9.45 -4.16 -2.02
N ALA A 544 10.27 -4.89 -2.79
CA ALA A 544 9.82 -5.72 -3.90
C ALA A 544 9.27 -7.09 -3.47
N ASN A 545 9.59 -7.56 -2.26
CA ASN A 545 9.16 -8.86 -1.72
C ASN A 545 9.52 -10.08 -2.61
N ASN A 546 10.67 -10.01 -3.30
CA ASN A 546 11.11 -11.03 -4.25
C ASN A 546 11.88 -12.18 -3.58
N SER A 547 11.37 -13.41 -3.73
CA SER A 547 11.79 -14.58 -2.96
C SER A 547 12.93 -15.40 -3.56
N TYR A 548 13.84 -15.89 -2.73
CA TYR A 548 14.92 -16.78 -3.18
C TYR A 548 14.42 -18.06 -3.84
N ILE A 549 13.28 -18.61 -3.40
CA ILE A 549 12.72 -19.83 -4.00
C ILE A 549 12.30 -19.66 -5.47
N ASN A 550 12.09 -18.42 -5.91
CA ASN A 550 11.79 -18.07 -7.30
C ASN A 550 13.05 -17.71 -8.10
N GLY A 551 14.24 -17.88 -7.52
CA GLY A 551 15.53 -17.64 -8.16
C GLY A 551 16.06 -16.21 -8.05
N TYR A 552 15.45 -15.36 -7.22
CA TYR A 552 15.93 -14.00 -6.95
C TYR A 552 17.20 -14.01 -6.10
N ASP A 553 18.06 -13.00 -6.30
CA ASP A 553 19.40 -12.94 -5.74
C ASP A 553 19.55 -11.85 -4.67
N ARG A 554 20.80 -11.49 -4.35
CA ARG A 554 21.10 -10.49 -3.31
C ARG A 554 20.64 -9.09 -3.71
N ASP A 555 20.64 -8.75 -4.98
CA ASP A 555 20.33 -7.41 -5.47
C ASP A 555 18.82 -7.11 -5.41
N ASP A 556 17.98 -8.14 -5.20
CA ASP A 556 16.54 -8.01 -4.97
C ASP A 556 16.18 -7.80 -3.49
N GLN A 557 17.13 -8.02 -2.57
CA GLN A 557 16.91 -7.94 -1.12
C GLN A 557 17.27 -6.57 -0.52
N ILE A 558 16.86 -6.37 0.74
CA ILE A 558 17.08 -5.10 1.44
C ILE A 558 18.56 -4.67 1.46
N ASN A 559 18.81 -3.37 1.40
CA ASN A 559 20.12 -2.79 1.66
C ASN A 559 20.10 -1.98 2.96
N LYS A 560 21.25 -1.88 3.63
CA LYS A 560 21.39 -1.02 4.84
C LYS A 560 21.17 0.46 4.54
N ASN A 561 21.29 0.87 3.28
CA ASN A 561 21.08 2.25 2.83
C ASN A 561 20.33 2.25 1.50
N ALA A 562 19.32 3.09 1.39
CA ALA A 562 18.57 3.32 0.16
C ALA A 562 18.32 4.82 -0.06
N TYR A 563 18.30 5.26 -1.32
CA TYR A 563 18.25 6.66 -1.70
C TYR A 563 17.41 6.87 -2.96
N GLY A 564 16.74 8.02 -3.03
CA GLY A 564 16.08 8.47 -4.23
C GLY A 564 15.84 9.98 -4.21
N TYR A 565 15.54 10.55 -5.37
CA TYR A 565 15.15 11.95 -5.48
C TYR A 565 13.90 12.14 -6.33
N THR A 566 13.14 13.18 -6.01
CA THR A 566 11.98 13.63 -6.78
C THR A 566 12.21 15.08 -7.20
N LEU A 567 11.99 15.36 -8.48
CA LEU A 567 12.08 16.68 -9.08
C LEU A 567 10.70 17.06 -9.61
N VAL A 568 10.28 18.29 -9.38
CA VAL A 568 9.08 18.88 -9.96
C VAL A 568 9.45 20.19 -10.62
N LEU A 569 8.91 20.42 -11.81
CA LEU A 569 8.96 21.71 -12.49
C LEU A 569 7.54 22.04 -12.97
N SER A 570 7.08 23.26 -12.70
CA SER A 570 5.75 23.70 -13.12
C SER A 570 5.79 25.16 -13.53
N GLY A 571 5.29 25.43 -14.73
CA GLY A 571 5.12 26.79 -15.26
C GLY A 571 3.65 27.18 -15.28
N THR A 572 3.36 28.47 -15.38
CA THR A 572 2.00 29.00 -15.57
C THR A 572 2.03 30.11 -16.62
N TRP A 573 1.13 30.00 -17.60
CA TRP A 573 0.70 31.10 -18.45
C TRP A 573 -0.64 31.62 -17.94
N ASN A 574 -0.71 32.90 -17.65
CA ASN A 574 -1.92 33.55 -17.18
C ASN A 574 -2.79 33.98 -18.37
N ASP A 575 -4.11 33.91 -18.19
CA ASP A 575 -5.09 34.48 -19.12
C ASP A 575 -4.89 34.07 -20.59
N VAL A 576 -4.50 32.81 -20.85
CA VAL A 576 -4.22 32.30 -22.21
C VAL A 576 -5.46 32.44 -23.10
N TYR A 577 -6.64 32.18 -22.53
CA TYR A 577 -7.91 32.39 -23.21
C TYR A 577 -9.03 32.68 -22.21
N ALA A 578 -9.71 33.82 -22.37
CA ALA A 578 -10.92 34.16 -21.63
C ALA A 578 -10.83 34.00 -20.09
N GLY A 579 -9.68 34.27 -19.48
CA GLY A 579 -9.46 34.13 -18.03
C GLY A 579 -8.99 32.74 -17.58
N VAL A 580 -8.64 31.85 -18.52
CA VAL A 580 -8.08 30.52 -18.24
C VAL A 580 -6.57 30.61 -18.10
N ASN A 581 -6.06 30.16 -16.96
CA ASN A 581 -4.63 29.96 -16.73
C ASN A 581 -4.25 28.53 -17.15
N LEU A 582 -3.10 28.38 -17.80
CA LEU A 582 -2.56 27.07 -18.19
C LEU A 582 -1.24 26.81 -17.48
N SER A 583 -1.16 25.69 -16.76
CA SER A 583 0.00 25.30 -15.99
C SER A 583 0.53 23.91 -16.40
N PRO A 584 1.48 23.83 -17.33
CA PRO A 584 2.19 22.58 -17.60
C PRO A 584 3.13 22.23 -16.46
N PHE A 585 3.25 20.95 -16.15
CA PHE A 585 4.16 20.45 -15.13
C PHE A 585 4.83 19.15 -15.54
N ALA A 586 5.99 18.90 -14.94
CA ALA A 586 6.74 17.67 -15.07
C ALA A 586 7.21 17.20 -13.68
N VAL A 587 7.05 15.91 -13.42
CA VAL A 587 7.58 15.24 -12.23
C VAL A 587 8.53 14.14 -12.67
N PHE A 588 9.69 14.04 -12.03
CA PHE A 588 10.62 12.95 -12.26
C PHE A 588 11.07 12.36 -10.92
N LYS A 589 10.93 11.04 -10.77
CA LYS A 589 11.35 10.28 -9.60
C LYS A 589 12.39 9.23 -10.00
N HIS A 590 13.45 9.10 -9.20
CA HIS A 590 14.46 8.09 -9.39
C HIS A 590 14.99 7.57 -8.05
N ASP A 591 14.76 6.28 -7.82
CA ASP A 591 15.32 5.51 -6.71
C ASP A 591 16.68 4.98 -7.16
N PHE A 592 17.75 5.75 -6.97
CA PHE A 592 19.00 5.52 -7.69
C PHE A 592 19.95 4.53 -7.01
N LYS A 593 19.71 4.15 -5.74
CA LYS A 593 20.59 3.24 -5.01
C LYS A 593 19.89 2.57 -3.83
N GLY A 594 20.05 1.26 -3.70
CA GLY A 594 19.59 0.44 -2.60
C GLY A 594 18.09 0.18 -2.58
N ASN A 595 17.71 -0.95 -2.01
CA ASN A 595 16.33 -1.33 -1.75
C ASN A 595 15.97 -1.11 -0.28
N SER A 596 14.83 -0.49 -0.06
CA SER A 596 14.21 -0.32 1.26
C SER A 596 13.66 -1.63 1.83
N HIS A 597 13.33 -1.63 3.13
CA HIS A 597 12.53 -2.70 3.74
C HIS A 597 11.13 -2.78 3.10
N GLN A 598 10.40 -3.86 3.38
CA GLN A 598 9.13 -4.20 2.72
C GLN A 598 8.09 -3.08 2.65
N THR A 599 8.07 -2.18 3.63
CA THR A 599 7.11 -1.06 3.72
C THR A 599 7.75 0.32 3.47
N GLY A 600 9.04 0.36 3.11
CA GLY A 600 9.78 1.58 2.85
C GLY A 600 9.61 2.10 1.41
N ASN A 601 10.41 3.11 1.07
CA ASN A 601 10.16 3.93 -0.13
C ASN A 601 10.84 3.43 -1.41
N PHE A 602 12.04 2.86 -1.36
CA PHE A 602 12.95 2.78 -2.51
C PHE A 602 13.13 1.38 -3.08
N ILE A 603 13.21 1.30 -4.42
CA ILE A 603 13.60 0.11 -5.18
C ILE A 603 14.70 0.51 -6.17
N GLU A 604 15.89 -0.07 -6.07
CA GLU A 604 17.06 0.36 -6.83
C GLU A 604 16.83 0.34 -8.36
N GLY A 605 17.03 1.49 -8.99
CA GLY A 605 16.85 1.71 -10.43
C GLY A 605 15.42 2.02 -10.85
N ARG A 606 14.44 2.06 -9.93
CA ARG A 606 13.04 2.38 -10.25
C ARG A 606 12.92 3.86 -10.61
N LYS A 607 12.19 4.13 -11.70
CA LYS A 607 11.95 5.48 -12.23
C LYS A 607 10.48 5.66 -12.56
N ALA A 608 10.03 6.90 -12.40
CA ALA A 608 8.76 7.35 -12.93
C ALA A 608 8.91 8.78 -13.47
N HIS A 609 8.20 9.10 -14.55
CA HIS A 609 8.00 10.49 -14.94
C HIS A 609 6.55 10.76 -15.24
N THR A 610 6.09 11.95 -14.86
CA THR A 610 4.76 12.46 -15.15
C THR A 610 4.89 13.75 -15.93
N LEU A 611 4.12 13.87 -17.00
CA LEU A 611 3.94 15.11 -17.75
C LEU A 611 2.47 15.46 -17.70
N GLY A 612 2.15 16.69 -17.31
CA GLY A 612 0.77 17.13 -17.18
C GLY A 612 0.54 18.55 -17.62
N LEU A 613 -0.72 18.86 -17.87
CA LEU A 613 -1.23 20.18 -18.16
C LEU A 613 -2.49 20.41 -17.36
N ARG A 614 -2.48 21.46 -16.54
CA ARG A 614 -3.64 21.93 -15.80
C ARG A 614 -4.18 23.22 -16.42
N ALA A 615 -5.49 23.32 -16.50
CA ALA A 615 -6.21 24.53 -16.88
C ALA A 615 -7.10 24.94 -15.72
N SER A 616 -6.96 26.17 -15.22
CA SER A 616 -7.82 26.72 -14.17
C SER A 616 -8.55 27.96 -14.65
N TYR A 617 -9.84 28.06 -14.30
CA TYR A 617 -10.71 29.17 -14.65
C TYR A 617 -11.34 29.74 -13.38
N LEU A 618 -11.08 31.02 -13.13
CA LEU A 618 -11.60 31.77 -11.97
C LEU A 618 -11.37 31.07 -10.61
N ASN A 619 -10.32 30.25 -10.48
CA ASN A 619 -9.99 29.44 -9.30
C ASN A 619 -11.12 28.51 -8.79
N SER A 620 -12.18 28.30 -9.57
CA SER A 620 -13.32 27.47 -9.20
C SER A 620 -13.44 26.22 -10.08
N LEU A 621 -13.13 26.35 -11.38
CA LEU A 621 -13.12 25.22 -12.31
C LEU A 621 -11.69 24.87 -12.70
N GLU A 622 -11.30 23.62 -12.52
CA GLU A 622 -10.00 23.08 -12.90
C GLU A 622 -10.18 21.85 -13.79
N ALA A 623 -9.37 21.76 -14.85
CA ALA A 623 -9.24 20.55 -15.66
C ALA A 623 -7.76 20.16 -15.78
N GLU A 624 -7.46 18.87 -15.64
CA GLU A 624 -6.11 18.35 -15.70
C GLU A 624 -6.03 17.14 -16.65
N LEU A 625 -4.98 17.12 -17.46
CA LEU A 625 -4.57 15.98 -18.28
C LEU A 625 -3.14 15.60 -17.88
N GLN A 626 -2.90 14.35 -17.53
CA GLN A 626 -1.55 13.88 -17.19
C GLN A 626 -1.24 12.50 -17.77
N TYR A 627 0.03 12.30 -18.13
CA TYR A 627 0.59 11.02 -18.54
C TYR A 627 1.70 10.64 -17.57
N THR A 628 1.65 9.41 -17.03
CA THR A 628 2.70 8.86 -16.17
C THR A 628 3.28 7.60 -16.78
N ALA A 629 4.60 7.52 -16.85
CA ALA A 629 5.33 6.32 -17.24
C ALA A 629 6.18 5.75 -16.11
N PHE A 630 6.19 4.42 -15.95
CA PHE A 630 6.94 3.70 -14.94
C PHE A 630 7.94 2.74 -15.60
N TYR A 631 9.20 2.77 -15.16
CA TYR A 631 10.25 1.98 -15.79
C TYR A 631 11.46 1.77 -14.86
N GLY A 632 12.44 0.98 -15.31
CA GLY A 632 13.60 0.63 -14.50
C GLY A 632 13.30 -0.41 -13.41
N ALA A 633 14.33 -0.80 -12.67
CA ALA A 633 14.30 -1.83 -11.61
C ALA A 633 13.85 -3.25 -12.01
N GLY A 634 13.59 -3.52 -13.30
CA GLY A 634 13.31 -4.86 -13.81
C GLY A 634 12.13 -5.52 -13.08
N GLN A 635 12.30 -6.78 -12.64
CA GLN A 635 11.25 -7.52 -11.95
C GLN A 635 10.93 -7.00 -10.54
N ASN A 636 11.84 -6.23 -9.91
CA ASN A 636 11.57 -5.58 -8.63
C ASN A 636 10.51 -4.47 -8.72
N ASN A 637 10.26 -3.95 -9.93
CA ASN A 637 9.27 -2.90 -10.15
C ASN A 637 7.95 -3.48 -10.67
N ALA A 638 7.00 -3.75 -9.76
CA ALA A 638 5.66 -4.21 -10.10
C ALA A 638 4.83 -3.17 -10.89
N SER A 639 5.21 -1.89 -10.85
CA SER A 639 4.52 -0.81 -11.57
C SER A 639 4.99 -0.62 -13.02
N ARG A 640 6.03 -1.34 -13.50
CA ARG A 640 6.69 -1.12 -14.82
C ARG A 640 5.83 -1.28 -16.07
N ASP A 641 4.65 -1.86 -15.93
CA ASP A 641 3.67 -2.06 -17.01
C ASP A 641 2.34 -1.34 -16.72
N ARG A 642 2.42 -0.22 -15.98
CA ARG A 642 1.28 0.58 -15.50
C ARG A 642 1.27 2.01 -16.06
N ASP A 643 1.89 2.23 -17.21
CA ASP A 643 1.83 3.54 -17.86
C ASP A 643 0.37 3.93 -18.09
N ASN A 644 0.03 5.17 -17.74
CA ASN A 644 -1.34 5.63 -17.71
C ASN A 644 -1.52 7.07 -18.16
N LEU A 645 -2.74 7.35 -18.61
CA LEU A 645 -3.25 8.69 -18.91
C LEU A 645 -4.42 8.99 -17.97
N GLY A 646 -4.32 10.08 -17.22
CA GLY A 646 -5.36 10.58 -16.32
C GLY A 646 -6.01 11.84 -16.87
N VAL A 647 -7.33 11.93 -16.73
CA VAL A 647 -8.11 13.15 -16.97
C VAL A 647 -8.91 13.44 -15.71
N ASN A 648 -8.91 14.69 -15.27
CA ASN A 648 -9.69 15.11 -14.10
C ASN A 648 -10.32 16.48 -14.32
N VAL A 649 -11.53 16.67 -13.83
CA VAL A 649 -12.23 17.97 -13.80
C VAL A 649 -12.77 18.17 -12.40
N LYS A 650 -12.52 19.35 -11.82
CA LYS A 650 -12.96 19.75 -10.49
C LYS A 650 -13.70 21.06 -10.56
N TYR A 651 -14.77 21.17 -9.79
CA TYR A 651 -15.51 22.40 -9.57
C TYR A 651 -15.72 22.61 -8.08
N SER A 652 -15.15 23.69 -7.55
CA SER A 652 -15.29 24.10 -6.15
C SER A 652 -16.15 25.35 -6.07
N PHE A 653 -17.09 25.36 -5.12
CA PHE A 653 -17.97 26.49 -4.87
C PHE A 653 -18.20 26.74 -3.40
#